data_AF-A0A269TK63-F1
#
_entry.id   AF-A0A269TK63-F1
#
_cell.length_a   1.000
_cell.length_b   1.000
_cell.length_c   1.000
_cell.angle_alpha   90.00
_cell.angle_beta   90.00
_cell.angle_gamma   90.00
#
_symmetry.space_group_name_H-M   'P 1'
#
loop_
_entity.id
_entity.type
_entity.pdbx_description
1 polymer ?
#
loop_
_entity_poly.entity_id
_entity_poly.type
_entity_poly.pdbx_seq_one_letter_code
_entity_poly.pdbx_strand_id
1 'polypeptide(L)'
;MVQALTNKKVNKSPKKNFSVKSWWNKTLAVLQRVGKSLMYPIAVLPIAALLLRIGALIEDPMSNGSIDISEAQKFIGILIKTPGDIVFGNLPLIFAIGIAFGLANDNRGEAALVGALLWLGMNALLKENMLPFQIYRNVLQTEMVTKLAENNNPATTANLSQLLFFGKKGVAVYQLDAGVFGGIISGAIVAKLYNRFRHVKLHQALSFFGGRRFIPMLGIVSIIPLALAISITWPWIQYALIKIGNALSSAQGAARGAASGAYAILNRLLQPFGLHHIINTFVWFQLPISGLNFATGELIYVNGDITAFNRGIVNSGLFTTGFFPLFLGGLLGAALAMVLTSDKDKRKRMFFFFGGTALVSFLTGIDEPLIFSFIFVSPLLYGINALLTGIFSAIVASTSMSIGIGFSAGLIDYIVSFPVSWGISTSVHNTANHVAANPLWILLISPIMGVVQFFVFWWIIKKTKVPIPGREKQLGLAEIEYSADVFDKDEPTKDKKKEKPSNQPYKDKYDALAANILDIVGVDNVIVAENCATRLRLTVKDNTKIDETKIKQLGVKGIVKLGNEGFQAIIGTDVEHVADYFRTRIETNNAGFVSKDKPQQVETLATAKADKLTNPVIIKAPISGEIKTLKSLADGVFSEKMLGDGFVISTKDHKGKLKIAAPISGKLTALFDAKHAYGITNENGVKVLVHIGLDTVKLQGKGFVTKLVQDQEIKLGQLLVEIDLDLIRENNLPDDIIVVVLEESQHKDLEQTNVQNAKMGETILKVR
;
A
#
# COMPACT_ATOMS: atom_id res chain seq x y z
N MET A 1 3.11 -22.57 -68.14
CA MET A 1 2.47 -21.65 -67.17
C MET A 1 1.49 -22.40 -66.23
N VAL A 2 1.85 -23.59 -65.69
CA VAL A 2 1.00 -24.39 -64.76
C VAL A 2 1.83 -25.05 -63.62
N GLN A 3 3.07 -24.61 -63.37
CA GLN A 3 3.94 -25.21 -62.32
C GLN A 3 4.55 -24.15 -61.37
N ALA A 4 3.78 -23.14 -60.98
CA ALA A 4 4.26 -22.09 -60.08
C ALA A 4 3.30 -21.73 -58.92
N LEU A 5 2.37 -22.61 -58.51
CA LEU A 5 1.34 -22.26 -57.52
C LEU A 5 1.11 -23.26 -56.36
N THR A 6 2.05 -24.15 -56.03
CA THR A 6 1.83 -25.12 -54.94
C THR A 6 2.97 -25.22 -53.93
N ASN A 7 3.53 -24.09 -53.48
CA ASN A 7 4.34 -24.09 -52.26
C ASN A 7 4.26 -22.75 -51.50
N LYS A 8 3.13 -22.51 -50.83
CA LYS A 8 3.06 -21.58 -49.70
C LYS A 8 2.86 -22.40 -48.43
N LYS A 9 3.97 -22.77 -47.78
CA LYS A 9 3.96 -23.25 -46.39
C LYS A 9 3.33 -22.14 -45.53
N VAL A 10 2.10 -22.40 -45.07
CA VAL A 10 1.43 -21.57 -44.08
C VAL A 10 2.21 -21.71 -42.78
N ASN A 11 2.96 -20.68 -42.44
CA ASN A 11 3.61 -20.56 -41.15
C ASN A 11 2.52 -20.30 -40.09
N LYS A 12 1.91 -21.37 -39.57
CA LYS A 12 0.96 -21.28 -38.46
C LYS A 12 1.74 -20.80 -37.23
N SER A 13 1.48 -19.57 -36.80
CA SER A 13 1.87 -19.07 -35.48
C SER A 13 1.47 -20.09 -34.40
N PRO A 14 2.31 -20.39 -33.40
CA PRO A 14 1.97 -21.38 -32.39
C PRO A 14 0.73 -20.91 -31.64
N LYS A 15 -0.33 -21.74 -31.66
CA LYS A 15 -1.52 -21.52 -30.84
C LYS A 15 -1.07 -21.48 -29.39
N LYS A 16 -1.18 -20.31 -28.74
CA LYS A 16 -1.01 -20.18 -27.28
C LYS A 16 -2.07 -21.07 -26.62
N ASN A 17 -1.68 -22.25 -26.16
CA ASN A 17 -2.54 -23.09 -25.35
C ASN A 17 -2.94 -22.32 -24.10
N PHE A 18 -4.23 -21.96 -24.01
CA PHE A 18 -4.82 -21.29 -22.86
C PHE A 18 -4.88 -22.29 -21.71
N SER A 19 -3.83 -22.33 -20.90
CA SER A 19 -3.81 -23.16 -19.68
C SER A 19 -4.67 -22.49 -18.60
N VAL A 20 -5.73 -23.17 -18.17
CA VAL A 20 -6.59 -22.75 -17.04
C VAL A 20 -5.75 -22.44 -15.80
N LYS A 21 -4.65 -23.18 -15.58
CA LYS A 21 -3.69 -22.95 -14.50
C LYS A 21 -2.90 -21.63 -14.66
N SER A 22 -2.52 -21.28 -15.90
CA SER A 22 -1.85 -20.00 -16.19
C SER A 22 -2.79 -18.80 -16.05
N TRP A 23 -4.04 -18.95 -16.50
CA TRP A 23 -5.08 -17.94 -16.30
C TRP A 23 -5.38 -17.74 -14.82
N TRP A 24 -5.58 -18.83 -14.06
CA TRP A 24 -5.83 -18.78 -12.62
C TRP A 24 -4.69 -18.10 -11.86
N ASN A 25 -3.43 -18.43 -12.16
CA ASN A 25 -2.28 -17.82 -11.50
C ASN A 25 -2.17 -16.31 -11.80
N LYS A 26 -2.48 -15.89 -13.03
CA LYS A 26 -2.52 -14.47 -13.39
C LYS A 26 -3.66 -13.74 -12.69
N THR A 27 -4.85 -14.33 -12.67
CA THR A 27 -6.01 -13.78 -11.96
C THR A 27 -5.71 -13.65 -10.47
N LEU A 28 -5.12 -14.66 -9.84
CA LEU A 28 -4.74 -14.63 -8.43
C LEU A 28 -3.73 -13.50 -8.12
N ALA A 29 -2.70 -13.32 -8.95
CA ALA A 29 -1.72 -12.25 -8.78
C ALA A 29 -2.36 -10.85 -8.91
N VAL A 30 -3.32 -10.69 -9.82
CA VAL A 30 -4.10 -9.45 -9.96
C VAL A 30 -4.98 -9.22 -8.73
N LEU A 31 -5.72 -10.24 -8.27
CA LEU A 31 -6.57 -10.13 -7.09
C LEU A 31 -5.78 -9.80 -5.83
N GLN A 32 -4.58 -10.38 -5.67
CA GLN A 32 -3.68 -10.04 -4.55
C GLN A 32 -3.19 -8.59 -4.61
N ARG A 33 -2.83 -8.10 -5.81
CA ARG A 33 -2.40 -6.71 -6.00
C ARG A 33 -3.54 -5.73 -5.69
N VAL A 34 -4.76 -6.06 -6.13
CA VAL A 34 -5.98 -5.30 -5.81
C VAL A 34 -6.23 -5.29 -4.29
N GLY A 35 -6.20 -6.46 -3.64
CA GLY A 35 -6.32 -6.57 -2.18
C GLY A 35 -5.31 -5.71 -1.42
N LYS A 36 -4.02 -5.74 -1.84
CA LYS A 36 -2.96 -4.89 -1.26
C LYS A 36 -3.24 -3.41 -1.46
N SER A 37 -3.67 -3.00 -2.67
CA SER A 37 -3.97 -1.60 -2.96
C SER A 37 -5.15 -1.06 -2.14
N LEU A 38 -6.11 -1.92 -1.77
CA LEU A 38 -7.23 -1.58 -0.89
C LEU A 38 -6.80 -1.37 0.57
N MET A 39 -5.62 -1.83 1.00
CA MET A 39 -5.16 -1.63 2.39
C MET A 39 -4.76 -0.18 2.69
N TYR A 40 -4.17 0.54 1.72
CA TYR A 40 -3.76 1.94 1.90
C TYR A 40 -4.90 2.86 2.37
N PRO A 41 -6.08 2.87 1.73
CA PRO A 41 -7.20 3.68 2.20
C PRO A 41 -7.83 3.15 3.50
N ILE A 42 -7.66 1.86 3.80
CA ILE A 42 -8.32 1.19 4.94
C ILE A 42 -7.53 1.35 6.24
N ALA A 43 -6.21 1.54 6.16
CA ALA A 43 -5.34 1.65 7.33
C ALA A 43 -5.71 2.79 8.31
N VAL A 44 -6.35 3.85 7.81
CA VAL A 44 -6.79 5.01 8.64
C VAL A 44 -8.15 4.80 9.29
N LEU A 45 -8.93 3.82 8.84
CA LEU A 45 -10.31 3.62 9.29
C LEU A 45 -10.46 3.18 10.75
N PRO A 46 -9.56 2.38 11.38
CA PRO A 46 -9.73 1.98 12.78
C PRO A 46 -9.76 3.18 13.74
N ILE A 47 -8.75 4.05 13.65
CA ILE A 47 -8.68 5.25 14.50
C ILE A 47 -9.81 6.21 14.16
N ALA A 48 -10.10 6.41 12.88
CA ALA A 48 -11.20 7.26 12.45
C ALA A 48 -12.55 6.78 13.01
N ALA A 49 -12.80 5.48 13.02
CA ALA A 49 -14.04 4.91 13.54
C ALA A 49 -14.15 5.08 15.04
N LEU A 50 -13.05 4.85 15.77
CA LEU A 50 -13.01 5.06 17.21
C LEU A 50 -13.32 6.50 17.57
N LEU A 51 -12.68 7.45 16.89
CA LEU A 51 -12.92 8.89 17.07
C LEU A 51 -14.37 9.25 16.74
N LEU A 52 -14.87 8.84 15.57
CA LEU A 52 -16.25 9.07 15.15
C LEU A 52 -17.25 8.55 16.19
N ARG A 53 -17.04 7.32 16.68
CA ARG A 53 -17.99 6.63 17.54
C ARG A 53 -17.94 7.08 19.00
N ILE A 54 -16.74 7.25 19.56
CA ILE A 54 -16.59 7.79 20.93
C ILE A 54 -17.11 9.23 20.97
N GLY A 55 -16.81 10.04 19.95
CA GLY A 55 -17.31 11.40 19.87
C GLY A 55 -18.84 11.44 19.71
N ALA A 56 -19.41 10.57 18.86
CA ALA A 56 -20.87 10.48 18.69
C ALA A 56 -21.60 10.04 19.97
N LEU A 57 -21.04 9.11 20.75
CA LEU A 57 -21.54 8.80 22.08
C LEU A 57 -21.62 10.07 22.92
N ILE A 58 -20.49 10.73 23.14
CA ILE A 58 -20.38 11.91 24.01
C ILE A 58 -21.31 13.06 23.55
N GLU A 59 -21.49 13.24 22.24
CA GLU A 59 -22.27 14.33 21.63
C GLU A 59 -23.78 14.12 21.66
N ASP A 60 -24.27 12.90 21.49
CA ASP A 60 -25.68 12.64 21.16
C ASP A 60 -26.43 12.02 22.35
N PRO A 61 -27.49 12.67 22.88
CA PRO A 61 -28.24 12.16 24.02
C PRO A 61 -28.85 10.79 23.73
N MET A 62 -29.20 10.54 22.46
CA MET A 62 -29.76 9.28 21.98
C MET A 62 -28.71 8.17 21.94
N SER A 63 -27.45 8.52 21.68
CA SER A 63 -26.32 7.60 21.66
C SER A 63 -25.77 7.31 23.06
N ASN A 64 -25.91 8.22 24.03
CA ASN A 64 -25.50 8.03 25.41
C ASN A 64 -26.59 7.51 26.36
N GLY A 65 -27.86 7.46 25.92
CA GLY A 65 -28.99 7.08 26.78
C GLY A 65 -29.32 8.11 27.87
N SER A 66 -28.83 9.34 27.75
CA SER A 66 -29.01 10.46 28.68
C SER A 66 -30.07 11.43 28.17
N ILE A 67 -30.96 11.92 29.05
CA ILE A 67 -32.03 12.86 28.70
C ILE A 67 -31.50 14.31 28.55
N ASP A 68 -30.41 14.64 29.25
CA ASP A 68 -29.73 15.94 29.18
C ASP A 68 -28.21 15.74 29.10
N ILE A 69 -27.57 16.44 28.16
CA ILE A 69 -26.11 16.55 28.03
C ILE A 69 -25.74 18.03 27.99
N SER A 70 -24.70 18.39 28.75
CA SER A 70 -24.22 19.77 28.81
C SER A 70 -23.63 20.23 27.48
N GLU A 71 -23.67 21.54 27.19
CA GLU A 71 -23.02 22.11 26.00
C GLU A 71 -21.50 21.81 25.95
N ALA A 72 -20.85 21.71 27.11
CA ALA A 72 -19.45 21.30 27.20
C ALA A 72 -19.24 19.84 26.76
N GLN A 73 -20.13 18.92 27.14
CA GLN A 73 -20.10 17.53 26.67
C GLN A 73 -20.33 17.45 25.17
N LYS A 74 -21.35 18.15 24.64
CA LYS A 74 -21.60 18.22 23.19
C LYS A 74 -20.38 18.71 22.42
N PHE A 75 -19.74 19.78 22.89
CA PHE A 75 -18.53 20.32 22.28
C PHE A 75 -17.37 19.31 22.28
N ILE A 76 -17.13 18.63 23.41
CA ILE A 76 -16.10 17.56 23.49
C ILE A 76 -16.41 16.42 22.52
N GLY A 77 -17.68 16.00 22.45
CA GLY A 77 -18.11 14.96 21.51
C GLY A 77 -17.85 15.35 20.05
N ILE A 78 -18.21 16.57 19.66
CA ILE A 78 -17.94 17.12 18.32
C ILE A 78 -16.44 17.16 18.02
N LEU A 79 -15.62 17.64 18.97
CA LEU A 79 -14.16 17.69 18.80
C LEU A 79 -13.55 16.31 18.54
N ILE A 80 -14.02 15.28 19.23
CA ILE A 80 -13.53 13.90 19.07
C ILE A 80 -14.08 13.27 17.78
N LYS A 81 -15.36 13.51 17.47
CA LYS A 81 -16.05 12.92 16.31
C LYS A 81 -15.54 13.45 14.98
N THR A 82 -15.31 14.76 14.88
CA THR A 82 -15.07 15.47 13.61
C THR A 82 -13.88 14.90 12.81
N PRO A 83 -12.71 14.62 13.42
CA PRO A 83 -11.59 14.01 12.69
C PRO A 83 -11.92 12.63 12.11
N GLY A 84 -12.71 11.84 12.85
CA GLY A 84 -13.21 10.55 12.36
C GLY A 84 -14.17 10.71 11.20
N ASP A 85 -15.12 11.64 11.32
CA ASP A 85 -16.12 11.94 10.29
C ASP A 85 -15.49 12.41 8.97
N ILE A 86 -14.40 13.19 9.02
CA ILE A 86 -13.68 13.61 7.80
C ILE A 86 -13.20 12.41 6.98
N VAL A 87 -12.75 11.34 7.63
CA VAL A 87 -12.28 10.12 6.93
C VAL A 87 -13.46 9.40 6.30
N PHE A 88 -14.56 9.20 7.03
CA PHE A 88 -15.76 8.54 6.51
C PHE A 88 -16.47 9.34 5.42
N GLY A 89 -16.58 10.66 5.59
CA GLY A 89 -17.16 11.58 4.63
C GLY A 89 -16.38 11.71 3.32
N ASN A 90 -15.09 11.34 3.31
CA ASN A 90 -14.23 11.38 2.13
C ASN A 90 -13.75 10.00 1.67
N LEU A 91 -14.37 8.91 2.16
CA LEU A 91 -14.01 7.54 1.81
C LEU A 91 -13.77 7.33 0.31
N PRO A 92 -14.67 7.74 -0.61
CA PRO A 92 -14.44 7.56 -2.03
C PRO A 92 -13.16 8.21 -2.56
N LEU A 93 -12.85 9.41 -2.09
CA LEU A 93 -11.64 10.14 -2.48
C LEU A 93 -10.38 9.43 -1.95
N ILE A 94 -10.42 8.98 -0.69
CA ILE A 94 -9.32 8.22 -0.07
C ILE A 94 -9.07 6.92 -0.87
N PHE A 95 -10.13 6.21 -1.28
CA PHE A 95 -10.01 5.05 -2.15
C PHE A 95 -9.46 5.38 -3.54
N ALA A 96 -9.86 6.50 -4.16
CA ALA A 96 -9.29 6.92 -5.43
C ALA A 96 -7.78 7.15 -5.36
N ILE A 97 -7.33 7.82 -4.29
CA ILE A 97 -5.91 8.08 -4.00
C ILE A 97 -5.18 6.76 -3.74
N GLY A 98 -5.68 5.96 -2.79
CA GLY A 98 -5.03 4.73 -2.33
C GLY A 98 -4.95 3.65 -3.41
N ILE A 99 -5.97 3.51 -4.25
CA ILE A 99 -5.97 2.56 -5.36
C ILE A 99 -5.05 3.03 -6.49
N ALA A 100 -5.06 4.32 -6.83
CA ALA A 100 -4.14 4.84 -7.84
C ALA A 100 -2.67 4.66 -7.42
N PHE A 101 -2.37 4.94 -6.14
CA PHE A 101 -1.06 4.71 -5.54
C PHE A 101 -0.69 3.23 -5.53
N GLY A 102 -1.51 2.37 -4.91
CA GLY A 102 -1.18 0.97 -4.68
C GLY A 102 -1.21 0.08 -5.92
N LEU A 103 -1.87 0.48 -7.00
CA LEU A 103 -1.84 -0.22 -8.29
C LEU A 103 -0.79 0.33 -9.27
N ALA A 104 -0.18 1.48 -9.00
CA ALA A 104 0.98 1.95 -9.77
C ALA A 104 2.19 1.03 -9.48
N ASN A 105 2.89 0.56 -10.52
CA ASN A 105 3.96 -0.45 -10.34
C ASN A 105 5.13 0.03 -9.47
N ASP A 106 5.28 1.34 -9.27
CA ASP A 106 6.33 2.01 -8.50
C ASP A 106 5.77 2.82 -7.31
N ASN A 107 4.49 2.64 -6.94
CA ASN A 107 3.82 3.31 -5.81
C ASN A 107 4.10 4.82 -5.75
N ARG A 108 3.87 5.52 -6.87
CA ARG A 108 4.23 6.94 -7.00
C ARG A 108 3.08 7.87 -6.60
N GLY A 109 3.42 8.93 -5.85
CA GLY A 109 2.47 9.92 -5.36
C GLY A 109 1.76 10.69 -6.47
N GLU A 110 2.39 10.84 -7.64
CA GLU A 110 1.78 11.49 -8.80
C GLU A 110 0.53 10.72 -9.30
N ALA A 111 0.55 9.38 -9.27
CA ALA A 111 -0.61 8.58 -9.60
C ALA A 111 -1.75 8.83 -8.59
N ALA A 112 -1.41 8.93 -7.30
CA ALA A 112 -2.37 9.22 -6.24
C ALA A 112 -3.09 10.57 -6.43
N LEU A 113 -2.33 11.62 -6.75
CA LEU A 113 -2.87 12.94 -7.05
C LEU A 113 -3.82 12.90 -8.27
N VAL A 114 -3.42 12.23 -9.34
CA VAL A 114 -4.27 12.11 -10.54
C VAL A 114 -5.53 11.28 -10.25
N GLY A 115 -5.44 10.27 -9.38
CA GLY A 115 -6.58 9.50 -8.87
C GLY A 115 -7.61 10.39 -8.20
N ALA A 116 -7.17 11.28 -7.30
CA ALA A 116 -8.02 12.29 -6.68
C ALA A 116 -8.67 13.22 -7.71
N LEU A 117 -7.90 13.75 -8.65
CA LEU A 117 -8.41 14.66 -9.69
C LEU A 117 -9.45 13.99 -10.59
N LEU A 118 -9.23 12.73 -10.97
CA LEU A 118 -10.18 11.98 -11.78
C LEU A 118 -11.50 11.76 -11.03
N TRP A 119 -11.45 11.39 -9.74
CA TRP A 119 -12.63 11.25 -8.90
C TRP A 119 -13.39 12.58 -8.73
N LEU A 120 -12.68 13.66 -8.38
CA LEU A 120 -13.28 14.98 -8.19
C LEU A 120 -13.91 15.51 -9.49
N GLY A 121 -13.21 15.35 -10.61
CA GLY A 121 -13.70 15.75 -11.93
C GLY A 121 -14.91 14.94 -12.38
N MET A 122 -14.89 13.62 -12.15
CA MET A 122 -16.05 12.77 -12.40
C MET A 122 -17.25 13.25 -11.59
N ASN A 123 -17.10 13.42 -10.27
CA ASN A 123 -18.17 13.90 -9.41
C ASN A 123 -18.71 15.27 -9.82
N ALA A 124 -17.86 16.18 -10.30
CA ALA A 124 -18.31 17.47 -10.81
C ALA A 124 -19.31 17.31 -11.97
N LEU A 125 -19.14 16.31 -12.83
CA LEU A 125 -20.04 15.99 -13.94
C LEU A 125 -21.25 15.12 -13.54
N LEU A 126 -21.26 14.55 -12.33
CA LEU A 126 -22.38 13.79 -11.78
C LEU A 126 -23.32 14.64 -10.89
N LYS A 127 -22.97 15.91 -10.64
CA LYS A 127 -23.80 16.86 -9.89
C LYS A 127 -25.14 17.12 -10.56
N GLU A 128 -26.04 17.74 -9.79
CA GLU A 128 -27.34 18.20 -10.27
C GLU A 128 -27.19 19.04 -11.56
N ASN A 129 -28.15 18.89 -12.49
CA ASN A 129 -28.18 19.54 -13.81
C ASN A 129 -27.04 19.18 -14.79
N MET A 130 -26.14 18.25 -14.44
CA MET A 130 -25.05 17.78 -15.31
C MET A 130 -25.43 16.51 -16.10
N LEU A 131 -24.47 15.62 -16.39
CA LEU A 131 -24.66 14.48 -17.29
C LEU A 131 -25.84 13.58 -16.92
N PRO A 132 -26.05 13.16 -15.65
CA PRO A 132 -27.18 12.31 -15.29
C PRO A 132 -28.52 12.98 -15.59
N PHE A 133 -28.65 14.29 -15.31
CA PHE A 133 -29.85 15.03 -15.63
C PHE A 133 -30.08 15.09 -17.14
N GLN A 134 -29.07 15.45 -17.94
CA GLN A 134 -29.23 15.54 -19.40
C GLN A 134 -29.64 14.21 -20.04
N ILE A 135 -29.13 13.08 -19.51
CA ILE A 135 -29.45 11.74 -20.01
C ILE A 135 -30.87 11.31 -19.59
N TYR A 136 -31.26 11.57 -18.34
CA TYR A 136 -32.49 11.03 -17.77
C TYR A 136 -33.60 12.07 -17.54
N ARG A 137 -33.48 13.30 -18.03
CA ARG A 137 -34.47 14.39 -17.82
C ARG A 137 -35.92 14.00 -18.14
N ASN A 138 -36.13 13.13 -19.15
CA ASN A 138 -37.47 12.67 -19.54
C ASN A 138 -38.05 11.60 -18.59
N VAL A 139 -37.23 11.05 -17.70
CA VAL A 139 -37.57 10.02 -16.71
C VAL A 139 -37.50 10.58 -15.28
N LEU A 140 -36.74 11.67 -15.08
CA LEU A 140 -36.62 12.43 -13.84
C LEU A 140 -37.80 13.41 -13.68
N GLN A 141 -38.92 12.95 -13.11
CA GLN A 141 -40.10 13.79 -12.85
C GLN A 141 -39.96 14.66 -11.58
N THR A 142 -38.84 15.35 -11.41
CA THR A 142 -38.50 16.11 -10.19
C THR A 142 -39.54 17.21 -9.88
N GLU A 143 -40.09 17.84 -10.92
CA GLU A 143 -41.09 18.92 -10.82
C GLU A 143 -42.46 18.43 -10.30
N MET A 144 -42.79 17.14 -10.48
CA MET A 144 -43.96 16.54 -9.82
C MET A 144 -43.72 16.36 -8.33
N VAL A 145 -42.50 15.99 -7.91
CA VAL A 145 -42.20 15.66 -6.50
C VAL A 145 -42.26 16.88 -5.60
N THR A 146 -41.69 18.01 -6.04
CA THR A 146 -41.78 19.27 -5.29
C THR A 146 -43.23 19.72 -5.10
N LYS A 147 -44.06 19.62 -6.14
CA LYS A 147 -45.50 19.95 -6.08
C LYS A 147 -46.34 18.94 -5.27
N LEU A 148 -45.85 17.71 -5.07
CA LEU A 148 -46.56 16.64 -4.35
C LEU A 148 -46.16 16.54 -2.88
N ALA A 149 -44.92 16.87 -2.53
CA ALA A 149 -44.48 16.92 -1.15
C ALA A 149 -45.10 18.10 -0.38
N GLU A 150 -45.47 19.17 -1.08
CA GLU A 150 -46.32 20.24 -0.53
C GLU A 150 -47.72 19.73 -0.10
N ASN A 151 -48.18 18.61 -0.64
CA ASN A 151 -49.53 18.08 -0.44
C ASN A 151 -49.62 16.85 0.48
N ASN A 152 -48.54 16.44 1.16
CA ASN A 152 -48.51 15.34 2.16
C ASN A 152 -49.21 14.03 1.73
N ASN A 153 -49.24 13.71 0.43
CA ASN A 153 -49.94 12.53 -0.07
C ASN A 153 -48.94 11.39 -0.39
N PRO A 154 -48.83 10.34 0.45
CA PRO A 154 -47.81 9.28 0.29
C PRO A 154 -48.02 8.37 -0.93
N ALA A 155 -49.19 8.42 -1.58
CA ALA A 155 -49.56 7.58 -2.72
C ALA A 155 -48.78 7.87 -4.02
N THR A 156 -48.03 8.96 -4.10
CA THR A 156 -47.41 9.42 -5.37
C THR A 156 -45.94 9.10 -5.56
N THR A 157 -45.29 8.50 -4.55
CA THR A 157 -43.93 7.95 -4.69
C THR A 157 -43.88 6.72 -5.60
N ALA A 158 -45.02 6.04 -5.83
CA ALA A 158 -45.13 4.87 -6.70
C ALA A 158 -44.89 5.16 -8.20
N ASN A 159 -45.05 6.41 -8.64
CA ASN A 159 -44.83 6.83 -10.02
C ASN A 159 -43.41 7.35 -10.28
N LEU A 160 -42.55 7.40 -9.25
CA LEU A 160 -41.18 7.85 -9.39
C LEU A 160 -40.27 6.72 -9.86
N SER A 161 -39.33 7.07 -10.72
CA SER A 161 -38.30 6.15 -11.14
C SER A 161 -37.44 5.78 -9.93
N GLN A 162 -37.63 4.55 -9.45
CA GLN A 162 -36.80 3.91 -8.43
C GLN A 162 -35.32 3.82 -8.84
N LEU A 163 -34.99 4.11 -10.10
CA LEU A 163 -33.62 4.20 -10.58
C LEU A 163 -32.88 5.43 -10.02
N LEU A 164 -33.57 6.53 -9.71
CA LEU A 164 -32.92 7.84 -9.56
C LEU A 164 -33.33 8.65 -8.31
N PHE A 165 -34.47 8.42 -7.67
CA PHE A 165 -34.93 9.30 -6.59
C PHE A 165 -34.75 8.74 -5.17
N PHE A 166 -34.16 9.54 -4.29
CA PHE A 166 -34.20 9.38 -2.82
C PHE A 166 -34.91 10.59 -2.21
N GLY A 167 -35.92 10.38 -1.38
CA GLY A 167 -36.58 11.46 -0.66
C GLY A 167 -35.67 12.02 0.43
N LYS A 168 -35.29 13.30 0.35
CA LYS A 168 -34.62 14.02 1.44
C LYS A 168 -35.51 15.19 1.86
N LYS A 169 -36.06 15.14 3.08
CA LYS A 169 -36.88 16.22 3.69
C LYS A 169 -38.00 16.76 2.78
N GLY A 170 -38.75 15.89 2.10
CA GLY A 170 -39.86 16.31 1.25
C GLY A 170 -39.44 17.01 -0.06
N VAL A 171 -38.17 17.03 -0.45
CA VAL A 171 -37.76 17.53 -1.77
C VAL A 171 -36.93 16.46 -2.46
N ALA A 172 -37.38 15.98 -3.61
CA ALA A 172 -36.54 15.13 -4.45
C ALA A 172 -35.51 16.00 -5.16
N VAL A 173 -34.23 15.84 -4.80
CA VAL A 173 -33.11 16.39 -5.55
C VAL A 173 -32.29 15.21 -6.05
N TYR A 174 -32.11 15.10 -7.36
CA TYR A 174 -31.35 14.00 -7.95
C TYR A 174 -29.89 14.39 -8.14
N GLN A 175 -29.01 13.74 -7.38
CA GLN A 175 -27.57 13.75 -7.59
C GLN A 175 -27.09 12.29 -7.68
N LEU A 176 -26.33 11.96 -8.72
CA LEU A 176 -25.78 10.63 -8.88
C LEU A 176 -24.51 10.49 -8.05
N ASP A 177 -24.55 9.66 -7.01
CA ASP A 177 -23.39 9.38 -6.17
C ASP A 177 -22.85 7.98 -6.48
N ALA A 178 -21.65 7.93 -7.09
CA ALA A 178 -20.93 6.70 -7.38
C ALA A 178 -20.24 6.09 -6.15
N GLY A 179 -20.21 6.82 -5.03
CA GLY A 179 -19.65 6.41 -3.76
C GLY A 179 -18.23 5.87 -3.89
N VAL A 180 -17.86 4.97 -2.97
CA VAL A 180 -16.52 4.40 -2.92
C VAL A 180 -16.18 3.60 -4.19
N PHE A 181 -17.19 3.03 -4.85
CA PHE A 181 -17.01 2.30 -6.11
C PHE A 181 -16.47 3.20 -7.21
N GLY A 182 -17.03 4.40 -7.39
CA GLY A 182 -16.50 5.38 -8.34
C GLY A 182 -15.10 5.85 -7.97
N GLY A 183 -14.77 5.91 -6.67
CA GLY A 183 -13.41 6.13 -6.18
C GLY A 183 -12.43 5.04 -6.62
N ILE A 184 -12.79 3.77 -6.38
CA ILE A 184 -11.98 2.60 -6.80
C ILE A 184 -11.78 2.59 -8.32
N ILE A 185 -12.84 2.83 -9.11
CA ILE A 185 -12.74 2.89 -10.58
C ILE A 185 -11.79 4.01 -11.01
N SER A 186 -11.94 5.20 -10.42
CA SER A 186 -11.08 6.35 -10.73
C SER A 186 -9.62 6.00 -10.46
N GLY A 187 -9.33 5.45 -9.27
CA GLY A 187 -7.98 5.04 -8.92
C GLY A 187 -7.41 3.97 -9.87
N ALA A 188 -8.22 2.96 -10.22
CA ALA A 188 -7.79 1.87 -11.11
C ALA A 188 -7.52 2.35 -12.55
N ILE A 189 -8.33 3.28 -13.08
CA ILE A 189 -8.11 3.90 -14.39
C ILE A 189 -6.80 4.67 -14.39
N VAL A 190 -6.56 5.50 -13.36
CA VAL A 190 -5.32 6.27 -13.26
C VAL A 190 -4.11 5.36 -13.14
N ALA A 191 -4.16 4.33 -12.31
CA ALA A 191 -3.08 3.35 -12.21
C ALA A 191 -2.79 2.68 -13.55
N LYS A 192 -3.83 2.33 -14.33
CA LYS A 192 -3.68 1.74 -15.66
C LYS A 192 -3.05 2.73 -16.65
N LEU A 193 -3.47 3.99 -16.65
CA LEU A 193 -2.89 5.04 -17.49
C LEU A 193 -1.43 5.29 -17.11
N TYR A 194 -1.14 5.42 -15.81
CA TYR A 194 0.20 5.61 -15.28
C TYR A 194 1.13 4.48 -15.70
N ASN A 195 0.75 3.22 -15.43
CA ASN A 195 1.57 2.05 -15.76
C ASN A 195 1.84 1.91 -17.26
N ARG A 196 0.91 2.37 -18.11
CA ARG A 196 1.04 2.28 -19.56
C ARG A 196 1.83 3.43 -20.17
N PHE A 197 1.63 4.66 -19.69
CA PHE A 197 2.06 5.87 -20.40
C PHE A 197 3.15 6.70 -19.71
N ARG A 198 3.59 6.33 -18.50
CA ARG A 198 4.61 7.08 -17.73
C ARG A 198 5.98 7.22 -18.40
N HIS A 199 6.25 6.47 -19.47
CA HIS A 199 7.51 6.50 -20.22
C HIS A 199 7.34 7.04 -21.65
N VAL A 200 6.16 7.57 -22.00
CA VAL A 200 5.89 8.12 -23.35
C VAL A 200 6.76 9.35 -23.60
N LYS A 201 7.38 9.40 -24.77
CA LYS A 201 8.08 10.60 -25.27
C LYS A 201 7.14 11.32 -26.25
N LEU A 202 6.96 12.62 -26.05
CA LEU A 202 6.17 13.47 -26.95
C LEU A 202 7.09 14.18 -27.94
N HIS A 203 6.49 14.80 -28.96
CA HIS A 203 7.19 15.67 -29.90
C HIS A 203 7.95 16.78 -29.16
N GLN A 204 9.06 17.28 -29.74
CA GLN A 204 9.96 18.23 -29.07
C GLN A 204 9.23 19.47 -28.53
N ALA A 205 8.28 20.01 -29.29
CA ALA A 205 7.43 21.14 -28.88
C ALA A 205 6.56 20.87 -27.62
N LEU A 206 6.26 19.61 -27.32
CA LEU A 206 5.46 19.17 -26.17
C LEU A 206 6.29 18.32 -25.18
N SER A 207 7.62 18.31 -25.30
CA SER A 207 8.52 17.45 -24.53
C SER A 207 8.42 17.69 -23.01
N PHE A 208 8.08 18.91 -22.59
CA PHE A 208 7.80 19.26 -21.19
C PHE A 208 6.69 18.39 -20.57
N PHE A 209 5.71 17.97 -21.38
CA PHE A 209 4.59 17.14 -20.98
C PHE A 209 4.88 15.63 -21.12
N GLY A 210 6.08 15.25 -21.53
CA GLY A 210 6.47 13.85 -21.69
C GLY A 210 6.65 13.09 -20.37
N GLY A 211 6.71 11.76 -20.48
CA GLY A 211 6.95 10.85 -19.37
C GLY A 211 5.83 10.88 -18.33
N ARG A 212 6.19 11.00 -17.06
CA ARG A 212 5.24 10.98 -15.93
C ARG A 212 4.32 12.20 -15.91
N ARG A 213 4.79 13.34 -16.45
CA ARG A 213 4.01 14.58 -16.55
C ARG A 213 2.85 14.48 -17.54
N PHE A 214 2.84 13.46 -18.39
CA PHE A 214 1.74 13.19 -19.30
C PHE A 214 0.51 12.61 -18.60
N ILE A 215 0.69 11.96 -17.45
CA ILE A 215 -0.38 11.22 -16.76
C ILE A 215 -1.51 12.14 -16.27
N PRO A 216 -1.25 13.32 -15.66
CA PRO A 216 -2.30 14.26 -15.32
C PRO A 216 -3.19 14.67 -16.51
N MET A 217 -2.62 14.89 -17.70
CA MET A 217 -3.40 15.23 -18.90
C MET A 217 -4.32 14.09 -19.32
N LEU A 218 -3.79 12.85 -19.36
CA LEU A 218 -4.61 11.69 -19.64
C LEU A 218 -5.70 11.47 -18.59
N GLY A 219 -5.40 11.74 -17.32
CA GLY A 219 -6.36 11.74 -16.23
C GLY A 219 -7.51 12.72 -16.50
N ILE A 220 -7.19 13.98 -16.77
CA ILE A 220 -8.21 15.01 -17.05
C ILE A 220 -9.07 14.63 -18.26
N VAL A 221 -8.46 14.22 -19.38
CA VAL A 221 -9.20 13.79 -20.58
C VAL A 221 -10.08 12.57 -20.29
N SER A 222 -9.67 11.70 -19.36
CA SER A 222 -10.44 10.51 -18.98
C SER A 222 -11.67 10.82 -18.10
N ILE A 223 -11.79 12.03 -17.54
CA ILE A 223 -12.95 12.44 -16.72
C ILE A 223 -14.25 12.32 -17.53
N ILE A 224 -14.27 12.87 -18.75
CA ILE A 224 -15.48 12.92 -19.59
C ILE A 224 -16.00 11.52 -19.93
N PRO A 225 -15.21 10.62 -20.55
CA PRO A 225 -15.70 9.29 -20.90
C PRO A 225 -16.05 8.47 -19.66
N LEU A 226 -15.33 8.62 -18.55
CA LEU A 226 -15.66 7.96 -17.30
C LEU A 226 -16.99 8.45 -16.73
N ALA A 227 -17.19 9.76 -16.62
CA ALA A 227 -18.42 10.34 -16.09
C ALA A 227 -19.63 10.01 -16.97
N LEU A 228 -19.47 9.98 -18.30
CA LEU A 228 -20.51 9.55 -19.24
C LEU A 228 -20.86 8.07 -19.02
N ALA A 229 -19.87 7.19 -18.91
CA ALA A 229 -20.08 5.78 -18.67
C ALA A 229 -20.78 5.53 -17.32
N ILE A 230 -20.34 6.19 -16.25
CA ILE A 230 -20.97 6.10 -14.92
C ILE A 230 -22.39 6.67 -14.94
N SER A 231 -22.62 7.79 -15.61
CA SER A 231 -23.96 8.37 -15.73
C SER A 231 -24.93 7.40 -16.38
N ILE A 232 -24.51 6.66 -17.42
CA ILE A 232 -25.38 5.69 -18.11
C ILE A 232 -25.55 4.40 -17.31
N THR A 233 -24.49 3.88 -16.69
CA THR A 233 -24.49 2.53 -16.12
C THR A 233 -24.85 2.48 -14.64
N TRP A 234 -24.42 3.47 -13.86
CA TRP A 234 -24.59 3.46 -12.41
C TRP A 234 -26.05 3.52 -11.95
N PRO A 235 -26.96 4.30 -12.58
CA PRO A 235 -28.39 4.23 -12.30
C PRO A 235 -28.99 2.82 -12.27
N TRP A 236 -28.65 1.99 -13.25
CA TRP A 236 -29.17 0.62 -13.36
C TRP A 236 -28.58 -0.29 -12.30
N ILE A 237 -27.29 -0.12 -12.03
CA ILE A 237 -26.61 -0.82 -10.93
C ILE A 237 -27.31 -0.42 -9.63
N GLN A 238 -27.43 0.87 -9.36
CA GLN A 238 -28.11 1.42 -8.18
C GLN A 238 -29.54 0.91 -8.02
N TYR A 239 -30.33 0.84 -9.09
CA TYR A 239 -31.67 0.25 -9.04
C TYR A 239 -31.68 -1.23 -8.63
N ALA A 240 -30.79 -2.04 -9.19
CA ALA A 240 -30.63 -3.43 -8.77
C ALA A 240 -30.23 -3.52 -7.29
N LEU A 241 -29.36 -2.61 -6.83
CA LEU A 241 -28.94 -2.53 -5.44
C LEU A 241 -30.07 -2.09 -4.51
N ILE A 242 -30.95 -1.18 -4.93
CA ILE A 242 -32.17 -0.80 -4.18
C ILE A 242 -33.09 -2.01 -4.04
N LYS A 243 -33.30 -2.78 -5.12
CA LYS A 243 -34.13 -3.99 -5.06
C LYS A 243 -33.55 -5.03 -4.10
N ILE A 244 -32.24 -5.24 -4.15
CA ILE A 244 -31.54 -6.13 -3.22
C ILE A 244 -31.66 -5.59 -1.80
N GLY A 245 -31.40 -4.30 -1.56
CA GLY A 245 -31.53 -3.65 -0.26
C GLY A 245 -32.93 -3.77 0.34
N ASN A 246 -33.96 -3.52 -0.46
CA ASN A 246 -35.37 -3.67 -0.04
C ASN A 246 -35.74 -5.13 0.26
N ALA A 247 -35.27 -6.08 -0.56
CA ALA A 247 -35.49 -7.50 -0.30
C ALA A 247 -34.81 -7.95 1.00
N LEU A 248 -33.64 -7.37 1.31
CA LEU A 248 -32.88 -7.68 2.52
C LEU A 248 -33.45 -7.00 3.77
N SER A 249 -33.91 -5.75 3.67
CA SER A 249 -34.47 -4.99 4.79
C SER A 249 -35.87 -5.47 5.19
N SER A 250 -36.64 -6.01 4.23
CA SER A 250 -37.95 -6.63 4.50
C SER A 250 -37.86 -8.08 4.95
N ALA A 251 -36.68 -8.72 4.86
CA ALA A 251 -36.48 -10.09 5.31
C ALA A 251 -36.60 -10.17 6.84
N GLN A 252 -37.36 -11.16 7.32
CA GLN A 252 -37.53 -11.46 8.74
C GLN A 252 -37.20 -12.94 9.03
N GLY A 253 -36.94 -13.24 10.31
CA GLY A 253 -36.71 -14.60 10.78
C GLY A 253 -35.61 -15.34 9.99
N ALA A 254 -35.92 -16.56 9.52
CA ALA A 254 -34.97 -17.41 8.81
C ALA A 254 -34.42 -16.77 7.52
N ALA A 255 -35.22 -15.98 6.79
CA ALA A 255 -34.77 -15.31 5.57
C ALA A 255 -33.72 -14.23 5.87
N ARG A 256 -33.93 -13.46 6.95
CA ARG A 256 -32.97 -12.47 7.48
C ARG A 256 -31.67 -13.16 7.91
N GLY A 257 -31.80 -14.27 8.63
CA GLY A 257 -30.68 -15.12 9.02
C GLY A 257 -29.88 -15.62 7.81
N ALA A 258 -30.54 -16.21 6.82
CA ALA A 258 -29.90 -16.74 5.62
C ALA A 258 -29.12 -15.66 4.84
N ALA A 259 -29.68 -14.46 4.72
CA ALA A 259 -29.00 -13.34 4.07
C ALA A 259 -27.71 -12.91 4.80
N SER A 260 -27.79 -12.72 6.12
CA SER A 260 -26.62 -12.34 6.93
C SER A 260 -25.56 -13.45 6.96
N GLY A 261 -25.99 -14.71 7.08
CA GLY A 261 -25.09 -15.86 7.05
C GLY A 261 -24.37 -16.04 5.72
N ALA A 262 -25.09 -15.94 4.60
CA ALA A 262 -24.50 -15.99 3.26
C ALA A 262 -23.50 -14.86 3.04
N TYR A 263 -23.84 -13.64 3.47
CA TYR A 263 -22.93 -12.50 3.44
C TYR A 263 -21.67 -12.78 4.26
N ALA A 264 -21.80 -13.24 5.50
CA ALA A 264 -20.67 -13.50 6.38
C ALA A 264 -19.74 -14.61 5.83
N ILE A 265 -20.29 -15.68 5.26
CA ILE A 265 -19.49 -16.73 4.59
C ILE A 265 -18.72 -16.14 3.43
N LEU A 266 -19.40 -15.44 2.52
CA LEU A 266 -18.78 -14.82 1.35
C LEU A 266 -17.69 -13.83 1.78
N ASN A 267 -17.98 -13.03 2.80
CA ASN A 267 -17.05 -12.07 3.38
C ASN A 267 -15.76 -12.74 3.84
N ARG A 268 -15.87 -13.78 4.66
CA ARG A 268 -14.71 -14.52 5.14
C ARG A 268 -13.98 -15.18 3.97
N LEU A 269 -14.66 -15.90 3.07
CA LEU A 269 -13.98 -16.53 1.92
C LEU A 269 -13.21 -15.53 1.02
N LEU A 270 -13.64 -14.27 0.94
CA LEU A 270 -12.97 -13.21 0.21
C LEU A 270 -11.83 -12.50 0.98
N GLN A 271 -11.72 -12.72 2.29
CA GLN A 271 -10.73 -12.08 3.16
C GLN A 271 -9.26 -12.37 2.78
N PRO A 272 -8.83 -13.63 2.52
CA PRO A 272 -7.45 -13.91 2.10
C PRO A 272 -6.99 -13.15 0.84
N PHE A 273 -7.94 -12.68 0.03
CA PHE A 273 -7.68 -11.93 -1.19
C PHE A 273 -7.82 -10.41 -1.00
N GLY A 274 -8.20 -9.95 0.20
CA GLY A 274 -8.55 -8.54 0.46
C GLY A 274 -9.85 -8.10 -0.23
N LEU A 275 -10.55 -9.00 -0.93
CA LEU A 275 -11.75 -8.70 -1.72
C LEU A 275 -12.99 -8.48 -0.85
N HIS A 276 -12.96 -8.93 0.40
CA HIS A 276 -14.02 -8.69 1.38
C HIS A 276 -14.27 -7.19 1.60
N HIS A 277 -13.26 -6.34 1.46
CA HIS A 277 -13.42 -4.89 1.53
C HIS A 277 -14.32 -4.33 0.42
N ILE A 278 -14.38 -4.95 -0.76
CA ILE A 278 -15.26 -4.53 -1.86
C ILE A 278 -16.71 -4.76 -1.48
N ILE A 279 -17.04 -5.95 -0.96
CA ILE A 279 -18.40 -6.26 -0.55
C ILE A 279 -18.80 -5.48 0.71
N ASN A 280 -17.87 -5.29 1.67
CA ASN A 280 -18.08 -4.45 2.85
C ASN A 280 -18.41 -3.02 2.44
N THR A 281 -17.60 -2.47 1.54
CA THR A 281 -17.79 -1.12 1.03
C THR A 281 -19.20 -0.92 0.50
N PHE A 282 -19.67 -1.90 -0.28
CA PHE A 282 -21.01 -1.88 -0.81
C PHE A 282 -22.07 -1.99 0.29
N VAL A 283 -22.03 -3.06 1.08
CA VAL A 283 -23.09 -3.38 2.03
C VAL A 283 -23.15 -2.38 3.19
N TRP A 284 -22.00 -1.97 3.71
CA TRP A 284 -21.90 -1.12 4.89
C TRP A 284 -22.07 0.37 4.59
N PHE A 285 -21.74 0.84 3.37
CA PHE A 285 -21.77 2.28 3.05
C PHE A 285 -22.68 2.65 1.87
N GLN A 286 -22.97 1.73 0.93
CA GLN A 286 -23.69 2.07 -0.30
C GLN A 286 -25.10 1.47 -0.38
N LEU A 287 -25.37 0.37 0.32
CA LEU A 287 -26.65 -0.33 0.26
C LEU A 287 -27.80 0.60 0.68
N PRO A 288 -28.76 0.91 -0.20
CA PRO A 288 -29.87 1.78 0.17
C PRO A 288 -30.80 1.09 1.18
N ILE A 289 -31.05 1.75 2.31
CA ILE A 289 -31.87 1.25 3.40
C ILE A 289 -32.83 2.35 3.83
N SER A 290 -34.09 1.96 4.04
CA SER A 290 -35.13 2.83 4.58
C SER A 290 -35.85 2.15 5.73
N GLY A 291 -36.24 2.93 6.73
CA GLY A 291 -37.08 2.43 7.82
C GLY A 291 -37.39 3.52 8.85
N LEU A 292 -38.18 3.14 9.85
CA LEU A 292 -38.57 4.04 10.93
C LEU A 292 -37.42 4.23 11.91
N ASN A 293 -37.18 5.45 12.35
CA ASN A 293 -36.29 5.73 13.46
C ASN A 293 -36.96 5.29 14.77
N PHE A 294 -36.23 4.54 15.60
CA PHE A 294 -36.76 3.93 16.83
C PHE A 294 -37.20 4.96 17.89
N ALA A 295 -36.60 6.16 17.89
CA ALA A 295 -36.87 7.20 18.89
C ALA A 295 -37.98 8.19 18.46
N THR A 296 -38.00 8.55 17.17
CA THR A 296 -38.87 9.61 16.63
C THR A 296 -40.02 9.08 15.80
N GLY A 297 -39.95 7.84 15.31
CA GLY A 297 -40.91 7.27 14.36
C GLY A 297 -40.82 7.87 12.94
N GLU A 298 -39.85 8.74 12.67
CA GLU A 298 -39.66 9.33 11.34
C GLU A 298 -39.18 8.27 10.34
N LEU A 299 -39.73 8.30 9.12
CA LEU A 299 -39.25 7.46 8.02
C LEU A 299 -37.97 8.06 7.42
N ILE A 300 -36.84 7.38 7.62
CA ILE A 300 -35.52 7.83 7.19
C ILE A 300 -35.03 6.98 6.00
N TYR A 301 -34.40 7.64 5.03
CA TYR A 301 -33.71 7.02 3.89
C TYR A 301 -32.20 7.32 3.96
N VAL A 302 -31.37 6.28 3.98
CA VAL A 302 -29.90 6.42 3.97
C VAL A 302 -29.24 5.33 3.14
N ASN A 303 -27.96 5.53 2.83
CA ASN A 303 -27.11 4.51 2.22
C ASN A 303 -26.16 3.92 3.25
N GLY A 304 -26.03 2.60 3.24
CA GLY A 304 -25.14 1.81 4.07
C GLY A 304 -25.78 1.32 5.36
N ASP A 305 -25.54 0.04 5.69
CA ASP A 305 -26.04 -0.60 6.90
C ASP A 305 -25.50 0.04 8.19
N ILE A 306 -24.25 0.52 8.18
CA ILE A 306 -23.65 1.24 9.32
C ILE A 306 -24.38 2.57 9.55
N THR A 307 -24.59 3.35 8.49
CA THR A 307 -25.28 4.63 8.58
C THR A 307 -26.73 4.47 9.03
N ALA A 308 -27.42 3.44 8.51
CA ALA A 308 -28.79 3.11 8.92
C ALA A 308 -28.87 2.78 10.41
N PHE A 309 -27.93 1.98 10.91
CA PHE A 309 -27.83 1.68 12.34
C PHE A 309 -27.56 2.94 13.17
N ASN A 310 -26.58 3.75 12.80
CA ASN A 310 -26.24 4.97 13.54
C ASN A 310 -27.39 6.00 13.54
N ARG A 311 -28.29 5.94 12.55
CA ARG A 311 -29.51 6.75 12.49
C ARG A 311 -30.69 6.15 13.24
N GLY A 312 -30.50 5.04 13.95
CA GLY A 312 -31.54 4.38 14.73
C GLY A 312 -32.66 3.76 13.88
N ILE A 313 -32.38 3.37 12.64
CA ILE A 313 -33.38 2.76 11.77
C ILE A 313 -33.68 1.33 12.26
N VAL A 314 -34.96 1.03 12.52
CA VAL A 314 -35.40 -0.32 12.89
C VAL A 314 -35.11 -1.30 11.74
N ASN A 315 -34.63 -2.50 12.06
CA ASN A 315 -34.15 -3.55 11.12
C ASN A 315 -32.81 -3.29 10.42
N SER A 316 -32.08 -2.22 10.76
CA SER A 316 -30.69 -2.01 10.31
C SER A 316 -29.69 -2.93 11.03
N GLY A 317 -28.39 -2.87 10.68
CA GLY A 317 -27.33 -3.66 11.29
C GLY A 317 -27.33 -5.15 10.88
N LEU A 318 -28.06 -5.50 9.82
CA LEU A 318 -28.22 -6.88 9.35
C LEU A 318 -26.87 -7.54 8.99
N PHE A 319 -25.97 -6.77 8.39
CA PHE A 319 -24.69 -7.22 7.84
C PHE A 319 -23.50 -6.87 8.75
N THR A 320 -23.78 -6.39 9.95
CA THR A 320 -22.78 -6.01 10.95
C THR A 320 -22.87 -6.90 12.19
N THR A 321 -24.10 -7.19 12.64
CA THR A 321 -24.36 -7.92 13.89
C THR A 321 -23.77 -9.32 13.91
N GLY A 322 -23.80 -10.04 12.78
CA GLY A 322 -23.36 -11.44 12.71
C GLY A 322 -21.87 -11.68 12.98
N PHE A 323 -21.05 -10.63 12.95
CA PHE A 323 -19.62 -10.74 13.19
C PHE A 323 -19.24 -10.74 14.68
N PHE A 324 -20.07 -10.19 15.58
CA PHE A 324 -19.74 -10.11 17.01
C PHE A 324 -19.43 -11.47 17.65
N PRO A 325 -20.20 -12.55 17.41
CA PRO A 325 -19.87 -13.88 17.93
C PRO A 325 -18.46 -14.37 17.56
N LEU A 326 -18.00 -14.05 16.35
CA LEU A 326 -16.67 -14.44 15.86
C LEU A 326 -15.58 -13.74 16.68
N PHE A 327 -15.66 -12.41 16.81
CA PHE A 327 -14.60 -11.62 17.43
C PHE A 327 -14.63 -11.69 18.96
N LEU A 328 -15.82 -11.71 19.57
CA LEU A 328 -15.97 -11.73 21.02
C LEU A 328 -15.79 -13.12 21.64
N GLY A 329 -15.73 -14.18 20.83
CA GLY A 329 -15.50 -15.53 21.36
C GLY A 329 -14.93 -16.55 20.37
N GLY A 330 -15.43 -16.61 19.13
CA GLY A 330 -14.97 -17.58 18.13
C GLY A 330 -13.43 -17.61 17.97
N LEU A 331 -12.82 -16.46 17.73
CA LEU A 331 -11.37 -16.35 17.54
C LEU A 331 -10.56 -16.57 18.82
N LEU A 332 -11.11 -16.25 19.99
CA LEU A 332 -10.51 -16.63 21.28
C LEU A 332 -10.46 -18.16 21.42
N GLY A 333 -11.54 -18.84 21.05
CA GLY A 333 -11.61 -20.31 21.02
C GLY A 333 -10.62 -20.94 20.03
N ALA A 334 -10.51 -20.38 18.83
CA ALA A 334 -9.53 -20.80 17.84
C ALA A 334 -8.09 -20.62 18.34
N ALA A 335 -7.76 -19.46 18.92
CA ALA A 335 -6.46 -19.16 19.50
C ALA A 335 -6.11 -20.15 20.61
N LEU A 336 -7.03 -20.41 21.55
CA LEU A 336 -6.82 -21.38 22.62
C LEU A 336 -6.60 -22.79 22.08
N ALA A 337 -7.34 -23.21 21.05
CA ALA A 337 -7.13 -24.51 20.41
C ALA A 337 -5.74 -24.61 19.79
N MET A 338 -5.25 -23.56 19.13
CA MET A 338 -3.90 -23.52 18.56
C MET A 338 -2.82 -23.57 19.64
N VAL A 339 -3.01 -22.86 20.77
CA VAL A 339 -2.09 -22.93 21.92
C VAL A 339 -2.03 -24.34 22.50
N LEU A 340 -3.17 -24.97 22.79
CA LEU A 340 -3.20 -26.29 23.45
C LEU A 340 -2.75 -27.42 22.52
N THR A 341 -2.86 -27.25 21.21
CA THR A 341 -2.37 -28.22 20.23
C THR A 341 -0.90 -28.06 19.89
N SER A 342 -0.28 -26.93 20.25
CA SER A 342 1.16 -26.70 20.11
C SER A 342 2.01 -27.68 20.93
N ASP A 343 3.23 -27.92 20.45
CA ASP A 343 4.26 -28.72 21.11
C ASP A 343 4.50 -28.21 22.52
N LYS A 344 4.64 -29.13 23.50
CA LYS A 344 4.60 -28.82 24.94
C LYS A 344 5.63 -27.75 25.34
N ASP A 345 6.83 -27.83 24.77
CA ASP A 345 7.96 -26.92 24.94
C ASP A 345 7.70 -25.51 24.39
N LYS A 346 6.81 -25.36 23.39
CA LYS A 346 6.51 -24.09 22.73
C LYS A 346 5.23 -23.44 23.23
N ARG A 347 4.42 -24.12 24.05
CA ARG A 347 3.09 -23.64 24.49
C ARG A 347 3.13 -22.28 25.19
N LYS A 348 4.09 -22.03 26.08
CA LYS A 348 4.21 -20.72 26.77
C LYS A 348 4.40 -19.59 25.75
N ARG A 349 5.26 -19.80 24.76
CA ARG A 349 5.50 -18.85 23.68
C ARG A 349 4.27 -18.67 22.78
N MET A 350 3.61 -19.76 22.42
CA MET A 350 2.39 -19.73 21.59
C MET A 350 1.22 -19.06 22.33
N PHE A 351 1.14 -19.21 23.65
CA PHE A 351 0.16 -18.52 24.49
C PHE A 351 0.28 -17.00 24.34
N PHE A 352 1.49 -16.44 24.44
CA PHE A 352 1.68 -15.00 24.25
C PHE A 352 1.40 -14.56 22.80
N PHE A 353 1.83 -15.33 21.80
CA PHE A 353 1.61 -15.00 20.39
C PHE A 353 0.12 -15.03 19.99
N PHE A 354 -0.54 -16.17 20.20
CA PHE A 354 -1.96 -16.33 19.86
C PHE A 354 -2.85 -15.53 20.81
N GLY A 355 -2.52 -15.45 22.10
CA GLY A 355 -3.25 -14.64 23.07
C GLY A 355 -3.20 -13.16 22.74
N GLY A 356 -2.02 -12.62 22.39
CA GLY A 356 -1.88 -11.21 22.00
C GLY A 356 -2.65 -10.86 20.73
N THR A 357 -2.52 -11.69 19.68
CA THR A 357 -3.26 -11.46 18.42
C THR A 357 -4.77 -11.64 18.58
N ALA A 358 -5.21 -12.60 19.39
CA ALA A 358 -6.63 -12.78 19.70
C ALA A 358 -7.18 -11.66 20.58
N LEU A 359 -6.39 -11.08 21.50
CA LEU A 359 -6.78 -9.93 22.30
C LEU A 359 -7.00 -8.68 21.43
N VAL A 360 -6.10 -8.42 20.48
CA VAL A 360 -6.27 -7.32 19.52
C VAL A 360 -7.55 -7.51 18.71
N SER A 361 -7.77 -8.73 18.20
CA SER A 361 -8.97 -9.08 17.45
C SER A 361 -10.25 -8.93 18.29
N PHE A 362 -10.21 -9.35 19.55
CA PHE A 362 -11.31 -9.20 20.49
C PHE A 362 -11.66 -7.73 20.74
N LEU A 363 -10.67 -6.88 20.98
CA LEU A 363 -10.90 -5.46 21.29
C LEU A 363 -11.36 -4.67 20.07
N THR A 364 -10.69 -4.88 18.94
CA THR A 364 -10.79 -4.00 17.75
C THR A 364 -11.55 -4.60 16.57
N GLY A 365 -11.76 -5.92 16.57
CA GLY A 365 -12.30 -6.64 15.42
C GLY A 365 -11.31 -6.81 14.26
N ILE A 366 -10.00 -6.59 14.47
CA ILE A 366 -8.94 -6.87 13.48
C ILE A 366 -8.43 -8.30 13.67
N ASP A 367 -8.79 -9.23 12.79
CA ASP A 367 -8.42 -10.66 12.90
C ASP A 367 -7.27 -11.10 12.00
N GLU A 368 -6.78 -10.25 11.09
CA GLU A 368 -5.72 -10.58 10.14
C GLU A 368 -4.46 -11.18 10.82
N PRO A 369 -3.92 -10.61 11.93
CA PRO A 369 -2.73 -11.16 12.57
C PRO A 369 -2.91 -12.61 13.04
N LEU A 370 -4.12 -12.97 13.47
CA LEU A 370 -4.47 -14.31 13.94
C LEU A 370 -4.80 -15.24 12.77
N ILE A 371 -5.67 -14.82 11.85
CA ILE A 371 -6.10 -15.63 10.70
C ILE A 371 -4.91 -16.01 9.81
N PHE A 372 -3.99 -15.08 9.58
CA PHE A 372 -2.82 -15.32 8.74
C PHE A 372 -1.83 -16.35 9.30
N SER A 373 -1.95 -16.69 10.59
CA SER A 373 -1.15 -17.75 11.20
C SER A 373 -1.51 -19.15 10.69
N PHE A 374 -2.74 -19.38 10.22
CA PHE A 374 -3.21 -20.71 9.81
C PHE A 374 -3.87 -20.77 8.43
N ILE A 375 -4.41 -19.68 7.88
CA ILE A 375 -5.20 -19.68 6.64
C ILE A 375 -4.51 -20.35 5.45
N PHE A 376 -3.20 -20.14 5.33
CA PHE A 376 -2.39 -20.68 4.24
C PHE A 376 -1.79 -22.05 4.55
N VAL A 377 -1.76 -22.42 5.83
CA VAL A 377 -1.30 -23.73 6.30
C VAL A 377 -2.44 -24.73 6.19
N SER A 378 -3.67 -24.30 6.49
CA SER A 378 -4.88 -25.10 6.37
C SER A 378 -6.05 -24.24 5.89
N PRO A 379 -6.27 -24.19 4.56
CA PRO A 379 -7.48 -23.62 3.98
C PRO A 379 -8.76 -24.28 4.52
N LEU A 380 -8.68 -25.53 4.98
CA LEU A 380 -9.79 -26.24 5.63
C LEU A 380 -10.20 -25.57 6.94
N LEU A 381 -9.25 -25.27 7.83
CA LEU A 381 -9.54 -24.55 9.08
C LEU A 381 -10.17 -23.19 8.80
N TYR A 382 -9.71 -22.53 7.73
CA TYR A 382 -10.28 -21.26 7.31
C TYR A 382 -11.69 -21.36 6.74
N GLY A 383 -11.95 -22.32 5.87
CA GLY A 383 -13.30 -22.57 5.33
C GLY A 383 -14.31 -22.90 6.44
N ILE A 384 -13.87 -23.62 7.47
CA ILE A 384 -14.70 -23.93 8.63
C ILE A 384 -14.92 -22.69 9.50
N ASN A 385 -13.90 -21.86 9.71
CA ASN A 385 -14.07 -20.56 10.35
C ASN A 385 -15.11 -19.70 9.61
N ALA A 386 -15.04 -19.65 8.27
CA ALA A 386 -16.01 -18.94 7.44
C ALA A 386 -17.43 -19.50 7.60
N LEU A 387 -17.58 -20.82 7.59
CA LEU A 387 -18.87 -21.50 7.76
C LEU A 387 -19.47 -21.25 9.14
N LEU A 388 -18.68 -21.39 10.21
CA LEU A 388 -19.14 -21.14 11.58
C LEU A 388 -19.51 -19.66 11.77
N THR A 389 -18.74 -18.74 11.20
CA THR A 389 -19.10 -17.30 11.17
C THR A 389 -20.46 -17.11 10.51
N GLY A 390 -20.71 -17.76 9.37
CA GLY A 390 -21.99 -17.74 8.67
C GLY A 390 -23.17 -18.26 9.49
N ILE A 391 -22.99 -19.41 10.14
CA ILE A 391 -24.02 -20.04 10.96
C ILE A 391 -24.40 -19.14 12.14
N PHE A 392 -23.41 -18.65 12.89
CA PHE A 392 -23.66 -17.76 14.02
C PHE A 392 -24.22 -16.41 13.58
N SER A 393 -23.79 -15.90 12.42
CA SER A 393 -24.40 -14.71 11.79
C SER A 393 -25.86 -14.93 11.48
N ALA A 394 -26.21 -16.10 10.92
CA ALA A 394 -27.59 -16.43 10.61
C ALA A 394 -28.46 -16.55 11.87
N ILE A 395 -27.94 -17.17 12.93
CA ILE A 395 -28.64 -17.31 14.22
C ILE A 395 -28.96 -15.92 14.77
N VAL A 396 -27.95 -15.07 14.94
CA VAL A 396 -28.11 -13.73 15.52
C VAL A 396 -29.00 -12.84 14.66
N ALA A 397 -28.83 -12.84 13.34
CA ALA A 397 -29.67 -12.03 12.46
C ALA A 397 -31.13 -12.52 12.42
N SER A 398 -31.38 -13.81 12.61
CA SER A 398 -32.73 -14.37 12.61
C SER A 398 -33.59 -13.91 13.80
N THR A 399 -32.96 -13.52 14.91
CA THR A 399 -33.66 -12.99 16.09
C THR A 399 -33.91 -11.48 16.02
N SER A 400 -33.59 -10.85 14.89
CA SER A 400 -33.69 -9.39 14.70
C SER A 400 -32.75 -8.56 15.59
N MET A 401 -31.74 -9.18 16.22
CA MET A 401 -30.67 -8.43 16.88
C MET A 401 -30.00 -7.49 15.87
N SER A 402 -29.71 -6.28 16.32
CA SER A 402 -29.12 -5.22 15.52
C SER A 402 -28.04 -4.55 16.34
N ILE A 403 -26.78 -4.72 15.94
CA ILE A 403 -25.60 -4.12 16.56
C ILE A 403 -24.72 -3.58 15.45
N GLY A 404 -24.46 -2.28 15.50
CA GLY A 404 -23.65 -1.58 14.50
C GLY A 404 -22.15 -1.77 14.71
N ILE A 405 -21.40 -1.35 13.71
CA ILE A 405 -19.93 -1.31 13.72
C ILE A 405 -19.46 0.05 13.20
N GLY A 406 -18.35 0.56 13.73
CA GLY A 406 -17.70 1.76 13.22
C GLY A 406 -16.62 1.41 12.22
N PHE A 407 -15.79 0.43 12.59
CA PHE A 407 -14.77 -0.14 11.72
C PHE A 407 -14.91 -1.66 11.61
N SER A 408 -15.09 -2.36 12.73
CA SER A 408 -15.27 -3.82 12.77
C SER A 408 -16.17 -4.21 13.95
N ALA A 409 -16.27 -5.49 14.30
CA ALA A 409 -17.18 -6.00 15.33
C ALA A 409 -16.44 -6.40 16.62
N GLY A 410 -15.48 -5.58 17.06
CA GLY A 410 -14.76 -5.77 18.33
C GLY A 410 -15.58 -5.37 19.56
N LEU A 411 -15.02 -5.62 20.75
CA LEU A 411 -15.64 -5.25 22.04
C LEU A 411 -15.93 -3.76 22.12
N ILE A 412 -15.03 -2.92 21.60
CA ILE A 412 -15.24 -1.47 21.63
C ILE A 412 -16.48 -1.11 20.82
N ASP A 413 -16.64 -1.66 19.62
CA ASP A 413 -17.83 -1.44 18.79
C ASP A 413 -19.11 -1.96 19.45
N TYR A 414 -19.04 -3.07 20.19
CA TYR A 414 -20.18 -3.60 20.94
C TYR A 414 -20.63 -2.64 22.03
N ILE A 415 -19.69 -2.18 22.87
CA ILE A 415 -19.97 -1.25 23.97
C ILE A 415 -20.55 0.06 23.41
N VAL A 416 -19.93 0.60 22.37
CA VAL A 416 -20.36 1.87 21.80
C VAL A 416 -21.72 1.75 21.10
N SER A 417 -22.00 0.64 20.44
CA SER A 417 -23.29 0.46 19.76
C SER A 417 -24.43 0.11 20.72
N PHE A 418 -24.13 -0.22 21.97
CA PHE A 418 -25.10 -0.80 22.90
C PHE A 418 -26.36 0.07 23.10
N PRO A 419 -26.27 1.40 23.30
CA PRO A 419 -27.46 2.23 23.54
C PRO A 419 -28.41 2.26 22.33
N VAL A 420 -27.87 2.43 21.13
CA VAL A 420 -28.64 2.37 19.87
C VAL A 420 -29.22 0.98 19.64
N SER A 421 -28.44 -0.08 19.90
CA SER A 421 -28.89 -1.48 19.78
C SER A 421 -30.06 -1.76 20.73
N TRP A 422 -29.97 -1.23 21.95
CA TRP A 422 -31.02 -1.34 22.95
C TRP A 422 -32.30 -0.65 22.49
N GLY A 423 -32.21 0.60 22.04
CA GLY A 423 -33.36 1.37 21.52
C GLY A 423 -34.03 0.74 20.29
N ILE A 424 -33.24 0.15 19.38
CA ILE A 424 -33.79 -0.63 18.26
C ILE A 424 -34.51 -1.87 18.79
N SER A 425 -33.90 -2.61 19.73
CA SER A 425 -34.49 -3.84 20.27
C SER A 425 -35.85 -3.58 20.95
N THR A 426 -35.98 -2.46 21.67
CA THR A 426 -37.23 -2.02 22.34
C THR A 426 -38.34 -1.64 21.37
N SER A 427 -38.00 -1.34 20.13
CA SER A 427 -38.92 -0.83 19.11
C SER A 427 -39.41 -1.91 18.14
N VAL A 428 -38.93 -3.15 18.25
CA VAL A 428 -39.41 -4.28 17.43
C VAL A 428 -40.82 -4.69 17.91
N HIS A 429 -41.84 -4.40 17.10
CA HIS A 429 -43.28 -4.55 17.42
C HIS A 429 -43.82 -5.99 17.46
N ASN A 430 -43.19 -6.87 18.24
CA ASN A 430 -43.81 -8.12 18.70
C ASN A 430 -43.15 -8.55 20.02
N THR A 431 -43.93 -8.74 21.09
CA THR A 431 -43.42 -8.91 22.48
C THR A 431 -42.45 -10.09 22.63
N ALA A 432 -42.62 -11.15 21.85
CA ALA A 432 -41.70 -12.29 21.81
C ALA A 432 -40.39 -12.00 21.06
N ASN A 433 -40.42 -11.13 20.05
CA ASN A 433 -39.25 -10.75 19.26
C ASN A 433 -38.36 -9.73 19.99
N HIS A 434 -38.92 -8.93 20.90
CA HIS A 434 -38.16 -8.00 21.74
C HIS A 434 -37.09 -8.70 22.58
N VAL A 435 -37.47 -9.77 23.28
CA VAL A 435 -36.55 -10.53 24.14
C VAL A 435 -35.44 -11.18 23.31
N ALA A 436 -35.79 -11.73 22.14
CA ALA A 436 -34.83 -12.35 21.23
C ALA A 436 -33.93 -11.33 20.51
N ALA A 437 -34.39 -10.10 20.29
CA ALA A 437 -33.63 -9.02 19.68
C ALA A 437 -32.68 -8.31 20.66
N ASN A 438 -32.72 -8.65 21.96
CA ASN A 438 -31.92 -8.00 22.98
C ASN A 438 -30.41 -8.18 22.70
N PRO A 439 -29.62 -7.09 22.60
CA PRO A 439 -28.20 -7.17 22.26
C PRO A 439 -27.36 -7.91 23.32
N LEU A 440 -27.82 -8.04 24.58
CA LEU A 440 -27.11 -8.76 25.65
C LEU A 440 -26.89 -10.24 25.34
N TRP A 441 -27.74 -10.85 24.52
CA TRP A 441 -27.55 -12.25 24.12
C TRP A 441 -26.23 -12.49 23.40
N ILE A 442 -25.63 -11.47 22.79
CA ILE A 442 -24.28 -11.59 22.21
C ILE A 442 -23.23 -11.99 23.24
N LEU A 443 -23.36 -11.56 24.50
CA LEU A 443 -22.44 -11.95 25.56
C LEU A 443 -22.54 -13.44 25.92
N LEU A 444 -23.67 -14.09 25.61
CA LEU A 444 -23.85 -15.54 25.76
C LEU A 444 -23.48 -16.31 24.49
N ILE A 445 -23.92 -15.81 23.32
CA ILE A 445 -23.71 -16.46 22.03
C ILE A 445 -22.22 -16.48 21.66
N SER A 446 -21.47 -15.43 21.99
CA SER A 446 -20.04 -15.34 21.63
C SER A 446 -19.19 -16.40 22.34
N PRO A 447 -19.28 -16.60 23.67
CA PRO A 447 -18.63 -17.73 24.33
C PRO A 447 -19.05 -19.09 23.77
N ILE A 448 -20.33 -19.29 23.42
CA ILE A 448 -20.80 -20.53 22.79
C ILE A 448 -20.08 -20.76 21.46
N MET A 449 -19.97 -19.73 20.61
CA MET A 449 -19.18 -19.81 19.39
C MET A 449 -17.71 -20.13 19.69
N GLY A 450 -17.13 -19.52 20.73
CA GLY A 450 -15.77 -19.80 21.18
C GLY A 450 -15.56 -21.27 21.56
N VAL A 451 -16.49 -21.87 22.31
CA VAL A 451 -16.45 -23.29 22.68
C VAL A 451 -16.57 -24.19 21.45
N VAL A 452 -17.52 -23.92 20.56
CA VAL A 452 -17.70 -24.68 19.31
C VAL A 452 -16.43 -24.58 18.46
N GLN A 453 -15.93 -23.37 18.23
CA GLN A 453 -14.73 -23.13 17.45
C GLN A 453 -13.52 -23.83 18.06
N PHE A 454 -13.36 -23.77 19.38
CA PHE A 454 -12.28 -24.44 20.11
C PHE A 454 -12.26 -25.95 19.83
N PHE A 455 -13.37 -26.64 20.05
CA PHE A 455 -13.43 -28.10 19.86
C PHE A 455 -13.22 -28.49 18.40
N VAL A 456 -13.83 -27.75 17.47
CA VAL A 456 -13.67 -28.00 16.03
C VAL A 456 -12.22 -27.81 15.61
N PHE A 457 -11.59 -26.69 15.97
CA PHE A 457 -10.20 -26.42 15.65
C PHE A 457 -9.28 -27.46 16.28
N TRP A 458 -9.43 -27.70 17.59
CA TRP A 458 -8.62 -28.66 18.33
C TRP A 458 -8.67 -30.05 17.70
N TRP A 459 -9.87 -30.54 17.36
CA TRP A 459 -10.07 -31.85 16.75
C TRP A 459 -9.43 -31.94 15.37
N ILE A 460 -9.66 -30.94 14.49
CA ILE A 460 -9.09 -30.94 13.14
C ILE A 460 -7.57 -30.87 13.20
N ILE A 461 -7.03 -29.95 14.00
CA ILE A 461 -5.60 -29.76 14.16
C ILE A 461 -4.95 -31.07 14.65
N LYS A 462 -5.54 -31.76 15.64
CA LYS A 462 -5.05 -33.05 16.13
C LYS A 462 -5.16 -34.16 15.08
N LYS A 463 -6.33 -34.32 14.44
CA LYS A 463 -6.62 -35.41 13.51
C LYS A 463 -5.82 -35.31 12.21
N THR A 464 -5.72 -34.12 11.64
CA THR A 464 -5.07 -33.88 10.35
C THR A 464 -3.61 -33.46 10.48
N LYS A 465 -3.09 -33.34 11.71
CA LYS A 465 -1.68 -33.01 12.00
C LYS A 465 -1.22 -31.72 11.31
N VAL A 466 -2.10 -30.71 11.24
CA VAL A 466 -1.80 -29.41 10.61
C VAL A 466 -0.57 -28.77 11.27
N PRO A 467 0.44 -28.34 10.49
CA PRO A 467 1.65 -27.71 11.02
C PRO A 467 1.44 -26.19 11.23
N ILE A 468 0.53 -25.85 12.13
CA ILE A 468 0.36 -24.47 12.61
C ILE A 468 1.61 -24.00 13.39
N PRO A 469 1.81 -22.69 13.61
CA PRO A 469 2.89 -22.20 14.46
C PRO A 469 2.88 -22.89 15.84
N GLY A 470 4.03 -23.37 16.28
CA GLY A 470 4.18 -24.18 17.49
C GLY A 470 3.99 -25.70 17.28
N ARG A 471 3.76 -26.16 16.04
CA ARG A 471 3.60 -27.58 15.66
C ARG A 471 4.52 -27.99 14.50
N GLU A 472 5.72 -27.41 14.44
CA GLU A 472 6.64 -27.59 13.31
C GLU A 472 7.13 -29.04 13.18
N LYS A 473 7.13 -29.82 14.29
CA LYS A 473 7.57 -31.22 14.33
C LYS A 473 6.72 -32.15 13.45
N GLN A 474 5.47 -31.78 13.10
CA GLN A 474 4.60 -32.60 12.24
C GLN A 474 5.02 -32.63 10.76
N LEU A 475 5.93 -31.76 10.32
CA LEU A 475 6.41 -31.70 8.93
C LEU A 475 7.61 -32.62 8.62
N GLY A 476 8.13 -33.38 9.59
CA GLY A 476 9.35 -34.17 9.40
C GLY A 476 10.61 -33.32 9.15
N LEU A 477 10.54 -32.03 9.47
CA LEU A 477 11.65 -31.09 9.37
C LEU A 477 12.37 -31.02 10.72
N ALA A 478 13.70 -31.11 10.71
CA ALA A 478 14.56 -31.04 11.88
C ALA A 478 14.26 -29.80 12.76
N GLU A 479 14.44 -29.97 14.07
CA GLU A 479 14.15 -28.97 15.10
C GLU A 479 14.76 -27.60 14.78
N ILE A 480 13.92 -26.56 14.82
CA ILE A 480 14.36 -25.17 14.87
C ILE A 480 14.14 -24.72 16.32
N GLU A 481 15.23 -24.65 17.09
CA GLU A 481 15.27 -23.92 18.35
C GLU A 481 14.90 -22.45 18.07
N TYR A 482 13.93 -21.96 18.83
CA TYR A 482 13.56 -20.56 18.80
C TYR A 482 14.19 -19.92 20.03
N SER A 483 15.34 -19.26 19.87
CA SER A 483 15.91 -18.44 20.93
C SER A 483 15.03 -17.20 21.14
N ALA A 484 14.34 -17.20 22.27
CA ALA A 484 13.48 -16.11 22.74
C ALA A 484 14.23 -15.21 23.74
N ASP A 485 15.55 -15.11 23.66
CA ASP A 485 16.39 -14.37 24.62
C ASP A 485 16.41 -12.85 24.37
N VAL A 486 15.31 -12.28 23.85
CA VAL A 486 15.20 -10.82 23.63
C VAL A 486 14.12 -10.18 24.52
N PHE A 487 13.49 -10.94 25.42
CA PHE A 487 12.44 -10.41 26.30
C PHE A 487 12.59 -10.72 27.79
N ASP A 488 13.72 -11.26 28.24
CA ASP A 488 14.01 -11.30 29.69
C ASP A 488 14.95 -10.16 30.08
N LYS A 489 14.48 -9.34 31.02
CA LYS A 489 15.32 -8.43 31.79
C LYS A 489 16.01 -9.23 32.89
N ASP A 490 17.30 -8.98 33.04
CA ASP A 490 18.16 -9.20 34.21
C ASP A 490 18.41 -10.65 34.67
N GLU A 491 19.56 -11.23 34.28
CA GLU A 491 20.66 -11.56 35.22
C GLU A 491 21.91 -12.13 34.48
N PRO A 492 23.14 -11.88 34.98
CA PRO A 492 24.36 -12.30 34.32
C PRO A 492 24.79 -13.69 34.80
N THR A 493 24.92 -14.65 33.88
CA THR A 493 25.71 -15.86 34.17
C THR A 493 26.78 -16.12 33.12
N LYS A 494 27.96 -16.46 33.67
CA LYS A 494 29.25 -16.55 33.03
C LYS A 494 29.39 -17.82 32.19
N ASP A 495 30.31 -17.71 31.24
CA ASP A 495 31.07 -18.80 30.60
C ASP A 495 30.33 -19.70 29.61
N LYS A 496 30.55 -19.42 28.31
CA LYS A 496 31.35 -20.31 27.44
C LYS A 496 31.72 -19.61 26.13
N LYS A 497 33.04 -19.49 25.91
CA LYS A 497 33.68 -19.12 24.64
C LYS A 497 33.33 -20.15 23.55
N LYS A 498 32.94 -19.69 22.35
CA LYS A 498 33.34 -20.28 21.05
C LYS A 498 33.06 -19.32 19.88
N GLU A 499 34.17 -18.88 19.30
CA GLU A 499 34.46 -18.47 17.90
C GLU A 499 33.46 -17.62 17.10
N LYS A 500 33.92 -16.41 16.74
CA LYS A 500 33.26 -15.42 15.85
C LYS A 500 33.60 -15.67 14.37
N PRO A 501 32.64 -15.49 13.45
CA PRO A 501 32.91 -14.94 12.12
C PRO A 501 32.59 -13.44 12.06
N SER A 502 33.54 -12.68 11.52
CA SER A 502 33.52 -11.31 10.95
C SER A 502 32.43 -10.29 11.34
N ASN A 503 32.90 -9.20 11.95
CA ASN A 503 32.20 -7.98 12.33
C ASN A 503 31.59 -7.17 11.15
N GLN A 504 30.26 -6.98 11.17
CA GLN A 504 29.65 -5.65 11.02
C GLN A 504 28.56 -5.51 12.09
N PRO A 505 28.41 -4.33 12.74
CA PRO A 505 27.36 -4.14 13.73
C PRO A 505 26.03 -3.96 12.99
N TYR A 506 25.19 -4.99 12.97
CA TYR A 506 23.81 -4.85 12.54
C TYR A 506 23.08 -3.92 13.51
N LYS A 507 22.28 -2.99 12.96
CA LYS A 507 21.61 -1.94 13.73
C LYS A 507 20.42 -2.49 14.54
N ASP A 508 19.83 -3.59 14.11
CA ASP A 508 18.80 -4.39 14.80
C ASP A 508 18.84 -5.86 14.33
N LYS A 509 18.23 -6.78 15.09
CA LYS A 509 18.15 -8.24 14.82
C LYS A 509 17.48 -8.58 13.49
N TYR A 510 16.60 -7.71 13.01
CA TYR A 510 15.90 -7.89 11.73
C TYR A 510 16.80 -7.61 10.52
N ASP A 511 17.77 -6.70 10.64
CA ASP A 511 18.78 -6.45 9.60
C ASP A 511 19.71 -7.65 9.43
N ALA A 512 20.10 -8.28 10.55
CA ALA A 512 20.92 -9.49 10.53
C ALA A 512 20.15 -10.67 9.90
N LEU A 513 18.88 -10.85 10.26
CA LEU A 513 18.02 -11.86 9.63
C LEU A 513 17.88 -11.58 8.13
N ALA A 514 17.69 -10.33 7.75
CA ALA A 514 17.52 -9.95 6.36
C ALA A 514 18.78 -10.20 5.52
N ALA A 515 19.95 -9.78 6.02
CA ALA A 515 21.24 -10.02 5.37
C ALA A 515 21.51 -11.51 5.15
N ASN A 516 21.29 -12.33 6.19
CA ASN A 516 21.52 -13.76 6.11
C ASN A 516 20.57 -14.47 5.12
N ILE A 517 19.28 -14.06 5.05
CA ILE A 517 18.36 -14.61 4.03
C ILE A 517 18.82 -14.17 2.64
N LEU A 518 19.25 -12.92 2.48
CA LEU A 518 19.68 -12.36 1.21
C LEU A 518 20.96 -13.03 0.67
N ASP A 519 21.89 -13.40 1.55
CA ASP A 519 23.10 -14.16 1.20
C ASP A 519 22.77 -15.55 0.67
N ILE A 520 21.73 -16.21 1.21
CA ILE A 520 21.32 -17.54 0.77
C ILE A 520 20.51 -17.47 -0.53
N VAL A 521 19.65 -16.47 -0.67
CA VAL A 521 18.84 -16.28 -1.88
C VAL A 521 19.70 -15.76 -3.04
N GLY A 522 20.74 -14.98 -2.72
CA GLY A 522 21.62 -14.27 -3.64
C GLY A 522 21.00 -12.95 -4.09
N VAL A 523 21.69 -11.82 -3.87
CA VAL A 523 21.15 -10.49 -4.20
C VAL A 523 20.78 -10.37 -5.68
N ASP A 524 21.64 -10.88 -6.56
CA ASP A 524 21.43 -10.85 -8.02
C ASP A 524 20.29 -11.78 -8.47
N ASN A 525 19.87 -12.70 -7.62
CA ASN A 525 18.74 -13.58 -7.87
C ASN A 525 17.42 -12.91 -7.48
N VAL A 526 17.41 -11.86 -6.65
CA VAL A 526 16.17 -11.19 -6.22
C VAL A 526 15.79 -10.07 -7.20
N ILE A 527 14.58 -10.17 -7.75
CA ILE A 527 13.99 -9.17 -8.67
C ILE A 527 13.13 -8.18 -7.88
N VAL A 528 12.30 -8.67 -6.96
CA VAL A 528 11.41 -7.85 -6.12
C VAL A 528 11.33 -8.45 -4.73
N ALA A 529 11.49 -7.63 -3.70
CA ALA A 529 11.18 -8.00 -2.33
C ALA A 529 9.94 -7.24 -1.82
N GLU A 530 8.91 -8.00 -1.47
CA GLU A 530 7.69 -7.51 -0.84
C GLU A 530 7.46 -8.19 0.51
N ASN A 531 6.52 -7.67 1.28
CA ASN A 531 5.99 -8.37 2.43
C ASN A 531 4.46 -8.27 2.48
N CYS A 532 3.88 -9.23 3.21
CA CYS A 532 2.54 -9.11 3.78
C CYS A 532 2.68 -9.11 5.30
N ALA A 533 1.58 -9.22 6.05
CA ALA A 533 1.60 -9.16 7.52
C ALA A 533 2.61 -10.11 8.21
N THR A 534 2.86 -11.32 7.67
CA THR A 534 3.78 -12.29 8.30
C THR A 534 4.85 -12.87 7.38
N ARG A 535 4.93 -12.44 6.12
CA ARG A 535 5.74 -13.11 5.08
C ARG A 535 6.55 -12.15 4.26
N LEU A 536 7.81 -12.49 4.05
CA LEU A 536 8.68 -11.90 3.06
C LEU A 536 8.44 -12.65 1.76
N ARG A 537 8.02 -11.94 0.73
CA ARG A 537 7.72 -12.45 -0.61
C ARG A 537 8.79 -11.95 -1.56
N LEU A 538 9.58 -12.86 -2.10
CA LEU A 538 10.59 -12.57 -3.08
C LEU A 538 10.13 -13.08 -4.45
N THR A 539 10.21 -12.22 -5.46
CA THR A 539 10.27 -12.66 -6.84
C THR A 539 11.73 -12.80 -7.18
N VAL A 540 12.16 -13.99 -7.59
CA VAL A 540 13.55 -14.32 -7.89
C VAL A 540 13.69 -14.79 -9.34
N LYS A 541 14.88 -14.72 -9.91
CA LYS A 541 15.17 -15.23 -11.27
C LYS A 541 15.04 -16.76 -11.31
N ASP A 542 15.47 -17.44 -10.24
CA ASP A 542 15.39 -18.88 -10.11
C ASP A 542 15.34 -19.31 -8.64
N ASN A 543 14.20 -19.85 -8.20
CA ASN A 543 13.98 -20.31 -6.84
C ASN A 543 14.48 -21.74 -6.58
N THR A 544 14.88 -22.48 -7.62
CA THR A 544 15.38 -23.86 -7.47
C THR A 544 16.77 -23.88 -6.84
N LYS A 545 17.52 -22.80 -7.02
CA LYS A 545 18.87 -22.59 -6.45
C LYS A 545 18.89 -22.17 -4.98
N ILE A 546 17.71 -21.91 -4.40
CA ILE A 546 17.60 -21.45 -3.01
C ILE A 546 17.64 -22.65 -2.07
N ASP A 547 18.65 -22.68 -1.21
CA ASP A 547 18.83 -23.68 -0.16
C ASP A 547 17.85 -23.44 0.99
N GLU A 548 16.76 -24.19 0.98
CA GLU A 548 15.68 -24.11 1.97
C GLU A 548 16.14 -24.47 3.38
N THR A 549 17.16 -25.33 3.48
CA THR A 549 17.68 -25.82 4.77
C THR A 549 18.37 -24.68 5.51
N LYS A 550 19.20 -23.92 4.78
CA LYS A 550 19.89 -22.74 5.33
C LYS A 550 18.94 -21.63 5.71
N ILE A 551 17.89 -21.37 4.91
CA ILE A 551 16.93 -20.31 5.26
C ILE A 551 16.10 -20.69 6.49
N LYS A 552 15.74 -21.96 6.65
CA LYS A 552 15.04 -22.44 7.86
C LYS A 552 15.90 -22.29 9.12
N GLN A 553 17.22 -22.47 9.01
CA GLN A 553 18.16 -22.26 10.13
C GLN A 553 18.21 -20.82 10.65
N LEU A 554 17.73 -19.84 9.87
CA LEU A 554 17.66 -18.44 10.28
C LEU A 554 16.42 -18.09 11.13
N GLY A 555 15.60 -19.08 11.54
CA GLY A 555 14.39 -18.84 12.32
C GLY A 555 13.17 -18.43 11.49
N VAL A 556 13.24 -18.59 10.16
CA VAL A 556 12.10 -18.45 9.25
C VAL A 556 11.10 -19.59 9.51
N LYS A 557 9.87 -19.23 9.90
CA LYS A 557 8.77 -20.11 10.33
C LYS A 557 8.21 -21.02 9.24
N GLY A 558 8.55 -20.77 7.97
CA GLY A 558 8.13 -21.59 6.84
C GLY A 558 8.58 -21.03 5.50
N ILE A 559 8.70 -21.89 4.49
CA ILE A 559 9.11 -21.51 3.13
C ILE A 559 8.06 -22.01 2.15
N VAL A 560 7.68 -21.16 1.19
CA VAL A 560 6.77 -21.52 0.09
C VAL A 560 7.42 -21.14 -1.24
N LYS A 561 7.62 -22.11 -2.12
CA LYS A 561 8.03 -21.88 -3.51
C LYS A 561 6.81 -21.95 -4.44
N LEU A 562 6.65 -20.96 -5.31
CA LEU A 562 5.53 -20.82 -6.24
C LEU A 562 6.06 -20.71 -7.68
N GLY A 563 5.93 -21.78 -8.46
CA GLY A 563 6.58 -21.87 -9.77
C GLY A 563 8.10 -21.85 -9.65
N ASN A 564 8.80 -21.32 -10.66
CA ASN A 564 10.28 -21.21 -10.66
C ASN A 564 10.78 -19.84 -10.17
N GLU A 565 9.90 -18.86 -9.99
CA GLU A 565 10.28 -17.46 -9.71
C GLU A 565 9.76 -16.98 -8.34
N GLY A 566 8.74 -17.62 -7.76
CA GLY A 566 8.17 -17.20 -6.49
C GLY A 566 8.83 -17.87 -5.31
N PHE A 567 9.33 -17.09 -4.35
CA PHE A 567 9.86 -17.57 -3.08
C PHE A 567 9.21 -16.78 -1.93
N GLN A 568 8.74 -17.45 -0.87
CA GLN A 568 8.21 -16.78 0.31
C GLN A 568 8.84 -17.37 1.57
N ALA A 569 9.27 -16.50 2.48
CA ALA A 569 9.72 -16.82 3.82
C ALA A 569 8.70 -16.29 4.84
N ILE A 570 8.18 -17.15 5.71
CA ILE A 570 7.25 -16.79 6.78
C ILE A 570 8.08 -16.34 7.99
N ILE A 571 8.02 -15.06 8.34
CA ILE A 571 8.87 -14.47 9.38
C ILE A 571 8.05 -14.18 10.64
N GLY A 572 6.87 -13.56 10.49
CA GLY A 572 6.05 -13.07 11.61
C GLY A 572 5.67 -11.60 11.42
N THR A 573 5.02 -11.03 12.41
CA THR A 573 4.51 -9.64 12.40
C THR A 573 5.59 -8.60 12.09
N ASP A 574 6.85 -8.90 12.37
CA ASP A 574 8.00 -8.00 12.16
C ASP A 574 8.60 -8.07 10.75
N VAL A 575 7.94 -8.75 9.83
CA VAL A 575 8.44 -8.99 8.47
C VAL A 575 8.60 -7.71 7.64
N GLU A 576 7.93 -6.63 8.03
CA GLU A 576 8.08 -5.32 7.41
C GLU A 576 9.51 -4.79 7.57
N HIS A 577 10.10 -4.93 8.76
CA HIS A 577 11.49 -4.53 9.00
C HIS A 577 12.48 -5.34 8.16
N VAL A 578 12.25 -6.65 8.03
CA VAL A 578 13.09 -7.52 7.18
C VAL A 578 12.94 -7.15 5.71
N ALA A 579 11.71 -6.90 5.25
CA ALA A 579 11.45 -6.55 3.86
C ALA A 579 11.96 -5.17 3.49
N ASP A 580 11.92 -4.21 4.41
CA ASP A 580 12.51 -2.89 4.23
C ASP A 580 14.02 -2.97 4.14
N TYR A 581 14.68 -3.83 4.91
CA TYR A 581 16.10 -4.10 4.71
C TYR A 581 16.36 -4.73 3.33
N PHE A 582 15.57 -5.73 2.92
CA PHE A 582 15.70 -6.33 1.58
C PHE A 582 15.51 -5.30 0.48
N ARG A 583 14.48 -4.45 0.55
CA ARG A 583 14.25 -3.37 -0.40
C ARG A 583 15.40 -2.40 -0.37
N THR A 584 15.81 -1.94 0.80
CA THR A 584 16.94 -1.03 0.95
C THR A 584 18.21 -1.65 0.39
N ARG A 585 18.44 -2.96 0.51
CA ARG A 585 19.67 -3.68 0.10
C ARG A 585 19.66 -4.12 -1.37
N ILE A 586 18.52 -4.51 -1.90
CA ILE A 586 18.29 -4.71 -3.34
C ILE A 586 18.33 -3.36 -4.03
N GLU A 587 17.76 -2.33 -3.43
CA GLU A 587 17.97 -0.95 -3.82
C GLU A 587 19.44 -0.62 -3.65
N THR A 588 20.18 -0.92 -2.57
CA THR A 588 21.62 -0.58 -2.50
C THR A 588 22.49 -1.34 -3.51
N ASN A 589 22.13 -2.58 -3.88
CA ASN A 589 22.82 -3.35 -4.92
C ASN A 589 22.32 -3.04 -6.35
N ASN A 590 21.12 -2.44 -6.49
CA ASN A 590 20.62 -1.84 -7.73
C ASN A 590 20.80 -0.29 -7.74
N ALA A 591 21.38 0.29 -6.69
CA ALA A 591 21.57 1.73 -6.44
C ALA A 591 23.00 2.11 -6.81
N GLY A 592 23.46 1.65 -7.97
CA GLY A 592 23.62 2.54 -9.11
C GLY A 592 22.53 3.57 -9.41
N PHE A 593 21.29 3.43 -8.93
CA PHE A 593 20.23 4.42 -9.05
C PHE A 593 19.41 4.73 -7.77
N VAL A 594 19.45 6.02 -7.41
CA VAL A 594 18.61 6.84 -6.51
C VAL A 594 19.11 7.02 -5.06
N SER A 595 19.45 8.28 -4.76
CA SER A 595 19.89 8.80 -3.47
C SER A 595 18.79 8.72 -2.40
N LYS A 596 19.25 8.54 -1.16
CA LYS A 596 18.48 8.79 0.05
C LYS A 596 18.16 10.28 0.15
N ASP A 597 16.90 10.64 -0.07
CA ASP A 597 16.28 11.76 0.64
C ASP A 597 15.08 11.21 1.42
N LYS A 598 15.20 11.21 2.75
CA LYS A 598 14.02 11.30 3.61
C LYS A 598 13.42 12.69 3.41
N PRO A 599 12.09 12.88 3.44
CA PRO A 599 11.54 14.20 3.66
C PRO A 599 11.87 14.61 5.09
N GLN A 600 12.96 15.34 5.27
CA GLN A 600 13.05 16.26 6.40
C GLN A 600 12.11 17.43 6.11
N GLN A 601 11.40 17.86 7.16
CA GLN A 601 10.50 19.00 7.13
C GLN A 601 11.16 20.17 6.40
N VAL A 602 10.41 20.78 5.47
CA VAL A 602 10.76 22.08 4.92
C VAL A 602 10.60 23.08 6.06
N GLU A 603 11.68 23.33 6.80
CA GLU A 603 11.88 24.65 7.36
C GLU A 603 12.16 25.60 6.21
N THR A 604 11.33 26.63 6.15
CA THR A 604 11.39 27.73 5.20
C THR A 604 12.75 28.44 5.32
N LEU A 605 13.74 28.04 4.52
CA LEU A 605 14.97 28.81 4.39
C LEU A 605 14.74 29.98 3.44
N ALA A 606 14.72 31.16 4.05
CA ALA A 606 14.72 32.45 3.39
C ALA A 606 15.83 32.53 2.33
N THR A 607 15.50 33.21 1.23
CA THR A 607 16.46 33.70 0.22
C THR A 607 17.54 34.54 0.89
N ALA A 608 18.71 33.95 1.14
CA ALA A 608 19.94 34.68 1.40
C ALA A 608 20.58 35.04 0.05
N LYS A 609 20.82 36.34 -0.16
CA LYS A 609 21.63 36.85 -1.28
C LYS A 609 23.06 36.28 -1.15
N ALA A 610 23.64 35.84 -2.27
CA ALA A 610 25.03 35.38 -2.33
C ALA A 610 26.00 36.52 -2.01
N ASP A 611 26.69 36.43 -0.88
CA ASP A 611 27.88 37.24 -0.62
C ASP A 611 29.04 36.73 -1.49
N LYS A 612 29.80 37.63 -2.11
CA LYS A 612 30.98 37.29 -2.92
C LYS A 612 32.04 36.62 -2.04
N LEU A 613 32.71 35.58 -2.55
CA LEU A 613 33.80 34.92 -1.83
C LEU A 613 34.92 35.93 -1.54
N THR A 614 35.37 36.00 -0.27
CA THR A 614 36.52 36.85 0.13
C THR A 614 37.84 36.35 -0.46
N ASN A 615 37.95 35.05 -0.77
CA ASN A 615 39.09 34.44 -1.46
C ASN A 615 38.59 33.46 -2.55
N PRO A 616 39.12 33.53 -3.78
CA PRO A 616 38.68 32.65 -4.86
C PRO A 616 39.02 31.18 -4.58
N VAL A 617 38.07 30.29 -4.85
CA VAL A 617 38.29 28.85 -4.75
C VAL A 617 39.04 28.36 -5.99
N ILE A 618 40.19 27.71 -5.79
CA ILE A 618 41.09 27.30 -6.87
C ILE A 618 40.80 25.85 -7.27
N ILE A 619 40.60 25.63 -8.57
CA ILE A 619 40.48 24.30 -9.17
C ILE A 619 41.72 24.01 -10.01
N LYS A 620 42.37 22.89 -9.72
CA LYS A 620 43.64 22.48 -10.35
C LYS A 620 43.44 21.34 -11.35
N ALA A 621 44.38 21.22 -12.29
CA ALA A 621 44.42 20.14 -13.26
C ALA A 621 44.63 18.78 -12.55
N PRO A 622 43.71 17.82 -12.70
CA PRO A 622 43.82 16.51 -12.05
C PRO A 622 44.85 15.58 -12.73
N ILE A 623 45.23 15.89 -13.97
CA ILE A 623 46.28 15.21 -14.74
C ILE A 623 47.06 16.26 -15.56
N SER A 624 48.24 15.92 -16.07
CA SER A 624 48.93 16.75 -17.07
C SER A 624 48.33 16.54 -18.45
N GLY A 625 48.25 17.55 -19.30
CA GLY A 625 47.79 17.39 -20.69
C GLY A 625 47.25 18.67 -21.31
N GLU A 626 46.88 18.58 -22.59
CA GLU A 626 46.27 19.68 -23.35
C GLU A 626 44.86 19.98 -22.83
N ILE A 627 44.60 21.25 -22.51
CA ILE A 627 43.29 21.74 -22.07
C ILE A 627 42.41 22.05 -23.27
N LYS A 628 41.24 21.43 -23.34
CA LYS A 628 40.19 21.71 -24.33
C LYS A 628 38.95 22.28 -23.64
N THR A 629 38.11 22.92 -24.44
CA THR A 629 36.79 23.40 -24.00
C THR A 629 35.79 22.25 -23.97
N LEU A 630 34.76 22.34 -23.12
CA LEU A 630 33.67 21.35 -23.09
C LEU A 630 33.00 21.15 -24.45
N LYS A 631 32.92 22.20 -25.29
CA LYS A 631 32.38 22.14 -26.66
C LYS A 631 33.14 21.19 -27.59
N SER A 632 34.36 20.77 -27.23
CA SER A 632 35.14 19.80 -28.01
C SER A 632 34.67 18.36 -27.86
N LEU A 633 33.79 18.08 -26.89
CA LEU A 633 33.24 16.76 -26.64
C LEU A 633 32.08 16.46 -27.60
N ALA A 634 32.04 15.23 -28.12
CA ALA A 634 30.97 14.75 -28.99
C ALA A 634 29.82 14.14 -28.17
N ASP A 635 29.30 14.89 -27.18
CA ASP A 635 28.23 14.46 -26.28
C ASP A 635 27.21 15.60 -26.07
N GLY A 636 25.94 15.29 -25.84
CA GLY A 636 24.89 16.32 -25.69
C GLY A 636 24.79 16.93 -24.29
N VAL A 637 25.61 16.49 -23.32
CA VAL A 637 25.44 16.86 -21.90
C VAL A 637 26.55 17.80 -21.44
N PHE A 638 27.81 17.39 -21.60
CA PHE A 638 28.99 18.19 -21.25
C PHE A 638 29.22 19.29 -22.29
N SER A 639 29.12 19.00 -23.59
CA SER A 639 29.34 20.02 -24.64
C SER A 639 28.36 21.19 -24.60
N GLU A 640 27.11 20.93 -24.18
CA GLU A 640 26.06 21.94 -23.98
C GLU A 640 26.13 22.59 -22.58
N LYS A 641 27.11 22.22 -21.75
CA LYS A 641 27.31 22.73 -20.39
C LYS A 641 26.10 22.51 -19.46
N MET A 642 25.29 21.48 -19.71
CA MET A 642 24.06 21.23 -18.94
C MET A 642 24.31 20.96 -17.45
N LEU A 643 25.47 20.40 -17.12
CA LEU A 643 25.88 20.11 -15.74
C LEU A 643 26.61 21.28 -15.08
N GLY A 644 27.00 22.29 -15.85
CA GLY A 644 27.78 23.45 -15.42
C GLY A 644 29.00 23.69 -16.30
N ASP A 645 29.80 24.68 -15.91
CA ASP A 645 30.99 25.12 -16.64
C ASP A 645 32.25 24.37 -16.20
N GLY A 646 33.25 24.28 -17.08
CA GLY A 646 34.40 23.42 -16.83
C GLY A 646 35.42 23.36 -17.96
N PHE A 647 36.32 22.39 -17.87
CA PHE A 647 37.36 22.14 -18.86
C PHE A 647 37.57 20.63 -19.08
N VAL A 648 38.20 20.30 -20.19
CA VAL A 648 38.56 18.93 -20.57
C VAL A 648 40.08 18.85 -20.66
N ILE A 649 40.69 17.76 -20.18
CA ILE A 649 42.10 17.47 -20.36
C ILE A 649 42.26 16.25 -21.28
N SER A 650 43.01 16.45 -22.36
CA SER A 650 43.37 15.41 -23.32
C SER A 650 44.31 14.37 -22.70
N THR A 651 43.99 13.09 -22.86
CA THR A 651 44.85 11.98 -22.42
C THR A 651 45.76 11.44 -23.52
N LYS A 652 45.76 12.06 -24.72
CA LYS A 652 46.49 11.58 -25.91
C LYS A 652 47.99 11.31 -25.68
N ASP A 653 48.64 12.12 -24.86
CA ASP A 653 50.08 11.99 -24.57
C ASP A 653 50.42 10.95 -23.49
N HIS A 654 49.39 10.31 -22.91
CA HIS A 654 49.54 9.28 -21.88
C HIS A 654 49.35 7.87 -22.45
N LYS A 655 50.09 6.90 -21.90
CA LYS A 655 50.01 5.47 -22.24
C LYS A 655 49.95 4.62 -20.98
N GLY A 656 49.27 3.48 -21.04
CA GLY A 656 49.15 2.58 -19.90
C GLY A 656 48.34 3.17 -18.75
N LYS A 657 48.81 2.94 -17.53
CA LYS A 657 48.09 3.35 -16.32
C LYS A 657 48.31 4.82 -15.98
N LEU A 658 47.22 5.58 -15.84
CA LEU A 658 47.22 6.99 -15.50
C LEU A 658 46.63 7.21 -14.12
N LYS A 659 47.29 8.02 -13.28
CA LYS A 659 46.79 8.40 -11.96
C LYS A 659 46.16 9.79 -12.00
N ILE A 660 45.00 9.93 -11.37
CA ILE A 660 44.20 11.16 -11.34
C ILE A 660 44.23 11.74 -9.94
N ALA A 661 44.64 13.01 -9.82
CA ALA A 661 44.70 13.75 -8.58
C ALA A 661 43.40 14.52 -8.30
N ALA A 662 43.16 14.85 -7.03
CA ALA A 662 42.04 15.69 -6.62
C ALA A 662 42.20 17.13 -7.13
N PRO A 663 41.25 17.68 -7.91
CA PRO A 663 41.33 19.05 -8.43
C PRO A 663 40.97 20.11 -7.39
N ILE A 664 40.35 19.73 -6.27
CA ILE A 664 39.89 20.60 -5.18
C ILE A 664 39.95 19.84 -3.84
N SER A 665 40.16 20.54 -2.72
CA SER A 665 39.96 19.96 -1.37
C SER A 665 38.47 19.99 -1.00
N GLY A 666 37.98 18.98 -0.30
CA GLY A 666 36.61 18.95 0.19
C GLY A 666 36.13 17.55 0.56
N LYS A 667 34.81 17.40 0.75
CA LYS A 667 34.18 16.12 1.03
C LYS A 667 33.79 15.41 -0.26
N LEU A 668 34.05 14.11 -0.36
CA LEU A 668 33.59 13.28 -1.48
C LEU A 668 32.07 13.07 -1.38
N THR A 669 31.31 13.85 -2.15
CA THR A 669 29.84 13.89 -2.08
C THR A 669 29.16 12.97 -3.10
N ALA A 670 29.85 12.62 -4.17
CA ALA A 670 29.38 11.64 -5.15
C ALA A 670 30.49 10.66 -5.52
N LEU A 671 30.18 9.36 -5.49
CA LEU A 671 31.04 8.30 -6.00
C LEU A 671 30.16 7.34 -6.80
N PHE A 672 30.45 7.18 -8.09
CA PHE A 672 29.61 6.39 -8.99
C PHE A 672 30.09 4.93 -9.03
N ASP A 673 29.17 3.96 -9.09
CA ASP A 673 29.46 2.52 -9.01
C ASP A 673 30.49 2.02 -10.03
N ALA A 674 30.40 2.48 -11.26
CA ALA A 674 31.35 2.13 -12.31
C ALA A 674 32.72 2.84 -12.16
N LYS A 675 32.91 3.64 -11.10
CA LYS A 675 34.15 4.37 -10.74
C LYS A 675 34.67 5.33 -11.83
N HIS A 676 33.82 5.63 -12.80
CA HIS A 676 34.10 6.48 -13.96
C HIS A 676 33.92 7.98 -13.68
N ALA A 677 33.33 8.34 -12.53
CA ALA A 677 33.16 9.72 -12.12
C ALA A 677 33.12 9.83 -10.59
N TYR A 678 33.39 11.03 -10.08
CA TYR A 678 33.26 11.37 -8.66
C TYR A 678 33.08 12.88 -8.45
N GLY A 679 32.36 13.25 -7.38
CA GLY A 679 32.07 14.63 -7.01
C GLY A 679 32.69 15.01 -5.67
N ILE A 680 33.29 16.21 -5.62
CA ILE A 680 33.92 16.78 -4.42
C ILE A 680 33.25 18.13 -4.12
N THR A 681 32.81 18.31 -2.88
CA THR A 681 32.25 19.58 -2.39
C THR A 681 33.20 20.23 -1.40
N ASN A 682 33.66 21.44 -1.70
CA ASN A 682 34.50 22.23 -0.81
C ASN A 682 33.69 22.86 0.33
N GLU A 683 34.35 23.27 1.41
CA GLU A 683 33.78 24.00 2.56
C GLU A 683 33.00 25.26 2.15
N ASN A 684 33.42 25.94 1.08
CA ASN A 684 32.75 27.12 0.51
C ASN A 684 31.55 26.77 -0.40
N GLY A 685 31.04 25.54 -0.36
CA GLY A 685 29.88 25.12 -1.15
C GLY A 685 30.13 24.96 -2.66
N VAL A 686 31.39 25.04 -3.12
CA VAL A 686 31.78 24.78 -4.51
C VAL A 686 31.78 23.28 -4.78
N LYS A 687 30.97 22.85 -5.75
CA LYS A 687 30.79 21.44 -6.12
C LYS A 687 31.49 21.14 -7.45
N VAL A 688 32.45 20.21 -7.46
CA VAL A 688 33.22 19.83 -8.65
C VAL A 688 32.99 18.36 -8.97
N LEU A 689 32.60 18.07 -10.21
CA LEU A 689 32.51 16.73 -10.78
C LEU A 689 33.75 16.45 -11.64
N VAL A 690 34.40 15.32 -11.41
CA VAL A 690 35.43 14.76 -12.30
C VAL A 690 34.83 13.53 -12.98
N HIS A 691 34.83 13.51 -14.31
CA HIS A 691 34.34 12.42 -15.13
C HIS A 691 35.49 11.91 -16.03
N ILE A 692 35.65 10.60 -16.12
CA ILE A 692 36.79 9.94 -16.74
C ILE A 692 36.32 9.30 -18.05
N GLY A 693 36.58 9.95 -19.18
CA GLY A 693 36.17 9.48 -20.50
C GLY A 693 34.65 9.52 -20.71
N LEU A 694 34.19 9.47 -21.95
CA LEU A 694 32.76 9.39 -22.27
C LEU A 694 32.33 7.93 -22.41
N ASP A 695 31.12 7.61 -21.95
CA ASP A 695 30.55 6.24 -22.01
C ASP A 695 31.35 5.14 -21.29
N THR A 696 32.35 5.49 -20.50
CA THR A 696 33.21 4.56 -19.73
C THR A 696 32.46 3.79 -18.64
N VAL A 697 31.25 4.22 -18.29
CA VAL A 697 30.30 3.43 -17.48
C VAL A 697 30.06 2.03 -18.05
N LYS A 698 30.18 1.85 -19.38
CA LYS A 698 30.05 0.55 -20.07
C LYS A 698 31.10 -0.47 -19.63
N LEU A 699 32.23 -0.02 -19.06
CA LEU A 699 33.28 -0.89 -18.54
C LEU A 699 32.93 -1.51 -17.18
N GLN A 700 31.84 -1.07 -16.53
CA GLN A 700 31.34 -1.62 -15.26
C GLN A 700 32.44 -1.71 -14.17
N GLY A 701 33.30 -0.68 -14.10
CA GLY A 701 34.41 -0.61 -13.14
C GLY A 701 35.69 -1.36 -13.52
N LYS A 702 35.74 -2.06 -14.67
CA LYS A 702 36.98 -2.65 -15.20
C LYS A 702 37.92 -1.55 -15.67
N GLY A 703 39.19 -1.63 -15.27
CA GLY A 703 40.21 -0.62 -15.57
C GLY A 703 40.26 0.55 -14.59
N PHE A 704 39.43 0.56 -13.54
CA PHE A 704 39.41 1.61 -12.51
C PHE A 704 39.83 1.08 -11.15
N VAL A 705 40.96 1.55 -10.62
CA VAL A 705 41.47 1.21 -9.29
C VAL A 705 41.35 2.42 -8.37
N THR A 706 40.52 2.32 -7.34
CA THR A 706 40.34 3.36 -6.34
C THR A 706 40.04 2.77 -4.96
N LYS A 707 40.45 3.47 -3.90
CA LYS A 707 40.15 3.16 -2.50
C LYS A 707 39.19 4.19 -1.88
N LEU A 708 38.55 5.01 -2.70
CA LEU A 708 37.64 6.04 -2.22
C LEU A 708 36.41 5.44 -1.55
N VAL A 709 36.00 6.07 -0.45
CA VAL A 709 34.77 5.78 0.28
C VAL A 709 33.92 7.04 0.28
N GLN A 710 32.61 6.91 0.06
CA GLN A 710 31.68 8.05 0.11
C GLN A 710 31.79 8.77 1.46
N ASP A 711 31.61 10.09 1.44
CA ASP A 711 31.74 10.98 2.60
C ASP A 711 33.18 11.17 3.15
N GLN A 712 34.21 10.61 2.50
CA GLN A 712 35.62 10.82 2.88
C GLN A 712 36.08 12.27 2.62
N GLU A 713 36.92 12.81 3.52
CA GLU A 713 37.65 14.06 3.28
C GLU A 713 38.81 13.87 2.29
N ILE A 714 38.86 14.75 1.29
CA ILE A 714 39.83 14.75 0.20
C ILE A 714 40.68 16.01 0.26
N LYS A 715 42.00 15.83 0.19
CA LYS A 715 42.97 16.93 0.09
C LYS A 715 43.30 17.23 -1.37
N LEU A 716 43.41 18.50 -1.73
CA LEU A 716 43.89 18.96 -3.04
C LEU A 716 45.19 18.25 -3.42
N GLY A 717 45.25 17.68 -4.63
CA GLY A 717 46.40 16.94 -5.14
C GLY A 717 46.53 15.49 -4.64
N GLN A 718 45.66 15.02 -3.74
CA GLN A 718 45.62 13.60 -3.34
C GLN A 718 45.30 12.72 -4.55
N LEU A 719 46.00 11.59 -4.71
CA LEU A 719 45.71 10.63 -5.76
C LEU A 719 44.43 9.85 -5.43
N LEU A 720 43.47 9.88 -6.36
CA LEU A 720 42.10 9.38 -6.13
C LEU A 720 41.81 8.08 -6.89
N VAL A 721 42.18 8.05 -8.17
CA VAL A 721 41.87 6.94 -9.08
C VAL A 721 43.09 6.66 -9.96
N GLU A 722 43.40 5.39 -10.17
CA GLU A 722 44.29 4.91 -11.22
C GLU A 722 43.43 4.25 -12.31
N ILE A 723 43.58 4.70 -13.55
CA ILE A 723 42.84 4.20 -14.72
C ILE A 723 43.77 3.48 -15.68
N ASP A 724 43.25 2.48 -16.37
CA ASP A 724 43.93 1.77 -17.47
C ASP A 724 43.48 2.36 -18.82
N LEU A 725 44.30 3.25 -19.40
CA LEU A 725 43.97 3.91 -20.67
C LEU A 725 43.96 2.96 -21.85
N ASP A 726 44.82 1.93 -21.81
CA ASP A 726 44.92 0.96 -22.91
C ASP A 726 43.60 0.18 -22.98
N LEU A 727 43.05 -0.24 -21.84
CA LEU A 727 41.74 -0.89 -21.77
C LEU A 727 40.59 -0.01 -22.29
N ILE A 728 40.57 1.29 -21.94
CA ILE A 728 39.54 2.22 -22.40
C ILE A 728 39.59 2.36 -23.92
N ARG A 729 40.79 2.51 -24.48
CA ARG A 729 41.03 2.65 -25.92
C ARG A 729 40.75 1.37 -26.71
N GLU A 730 41.11 0.20 -26.18
CA GLU A 730 40.77 -1.11 -26.76
C GLU A 730 39.26 -1.31 -26.92
N ASN A 731 38.46 -0.70 -26.04
CA ASN A 731 37.00 -0.74 -26.10
C ASN A 731 36.38 0.38 -26.96
N ASN A 732 37.20 1.15 -27.70
CA ASN A 732 36.78 2.29 -28.54
C ASN A 732 35.98 3.36 -27.79
N LEU A 733 36.35 3.65 -26.54
CA LEU A 733 35.70 4.68 -25.72
C LEU A 733 36.59 5.93 -25.63
N PRO A 734 36.02 7.16 -25.70
CA PRO A 734 36.78 8.38 -25.45
C PRO A 734 37.32 8.42 -24.02
N ASP A 735 38.57 8.81 -23.84
CA ASP A 735 39.32 8.72 -22.57
C ASP A 735 39.70 10.08 -21.95
N ASP A 736 39.32 11.19 -22.58
CA ASP A 736 39.59 12.55 -22.06
C ASP A 736 38.96 12.77 -20.66
N ILE A 737 39.67 13.48 -19.77
CA ILE A 737 39.21 13.76 -18.40
C ILE A 737 38.42 15.08 -18.39
N ILE A 738 37.20 15.05 -17.85
CA ILE A 738 36.28 16.17 -17.83
C ILE A 738 36.15 16.67 -16.39
N VAL A 739 36.34 17.97 -16.16
CA VAL A 739 36.20 18.60 -14.85
C VAL A 739 35.15 19.71 -14.95
N VAL A 740 34.09 19.61 -14.17
CA VAL A 740 32.92 20.52 -14.21
C VAL A 740 32.63 21.07 -12.83
N VAL A 741 32.42 22.37 -12.74
CA VAL A 741 31.80 23.04 -11.58
C VAL A 741 30.30 22.96 -11.76
N LEU A 742 29.60 22.29 -10.85
CA LEU A 742 28.20 21.96 -11.03
C LEU A 742 27.29 23.19 -10.95
N GLU A 743 26.21 23.20 -11.73
CA GLU A 743 25.19 24.28 -11.74
C GLU A 743 24.47 24.47 -10.38
N GLU A 744 24.58 23.51 -9.48
CA GLU A 744 24.06 23.57 -8.11
C GLU A 744 25.11 24.04 -7.08
N SER A 745 26.28 24.50 -7.54
CA SER A 745 27.31 25.14 -6.72
C SER A 745 26.83 26.49 -6.18
N GLN A 746 27.17 26.81 -4.93
CA GLN A 746 26.79 28.09 -4.29
C GLN A 746 27.44 29.30 -4.98
N HIS A 747 28.59 29.09 -5.61
CA HIS A 747 29.34 30.09 -6.39
C HIS A 747 29.62 29.56 -7.79
N LYS A 748 29.48 30.43 -8.80
CA LYS A 748 29.51 30.05 -10.24
C LYS A 748 30.29 31.02 -11.12
N ASP A 749 30.82 32.12 -10.58
CA ASP A 749 31.60 33.06 -11.38
C ASP A 749 32.98 32.46 -11.61
N LEU A 750 33.25 32.05 -12.86
CA LEU A 750 34.43 31.29 -13.23
C LEU A 750 35.39 32.13 -14.05
N GLU A 751 36.61 32.23 -13.55
CA GLU A 751 37.74 32.80 -14.28
C GLU A 751 38.68 31.67 -14.69
N GLN A 752 38.76 31.40 -16.00
CA GLN A 752 39.68 30.41 -16.56
C GLN A 752 41.07 31.03 -16.80
N THR A 753 42.12 30.30 -16.43
CA THR A 753 43.50 30.71 -16.70
C THR A 753 43.88 30.40 -18.15
N ASN A 754 44.80 31.18 -18.75
CA ASN A 754 45.24 31.03 -20.14
C ASN A 754 46.20 29.82 -20.36
N VAL A 755 45.99 28.71 -19.66
CA VAL A 755 46.84 27.52 -19.73
C VAL A 755 46.33 26.59 -20.85
N GLN A 756 47.13 26.40 -21.89
CA GLN A 756 46.82 25.47 -22.99
C GLN A 756 47.33 24.05 -22.73
N ASN A 757 48.49 23.90 -22.08
CA ASN A 757 49.07 22.62 -21.69
C ASN A 757 49.35 22.65 -20.19
N ALA A 758 48.50 21.98 -19.41
CA ALA A 758 48.57 21.99 -17.96
C ALA A 758 49.50 20.91 -17.43
N LYS A 759 50.25 21.22 -16.37
CA LYS A 759 50.87 20.21 -15.50
C LYS A 759 49.88 19.80 -14.41
N MET A 760 49.90 18.53 -13.99
CA MET A 760 49.11 18.06 -12.86
C MET A 760 49.35 18.95 -11.63
N GLY A 761 48.27 19.49 -11.04
CA GLY A 761 48.33 20.42 -9.91
C GLY A 761 48.48 21.91 -10.29
N GLU A 762 48.46 22.26 -11.58
CA GLU A 762 48.42 23.64 -12.07
C GLU A 762 47.00 24.22 -11.98
N THR A 763 46.86 25.52 -11.71
CA THR A 763 45.56 26.18 -11.56
C THR A 763 44.90 26.43 -12.92
N ILE A 764 43.67 25.91 -13.10
CA ILE A 764 42.91 26.03 -14.35
C ILE A 764 41.70 26.95 -14.21
N LEU A 765 40.96 26.84 -13.10
CA LEU A 765 39.81 27.71 -12.83
C LEU A 765 39.93 28.35 -11.45
N LYS A 766 39.40 29.57 -11.34
CA LYS A 766 39.13 30.26 -10.08
C LYS A 766 37.63 30.54 -9.99
N VAL A 767 36.99 30.11 -8.90
CA VAL A 767 35.58 30.39 -8.61
C VAL A 767 35.51 31.58 -7.66
N ARG A 768 34.74 32.62 -8.00
CA ARG A 768 34.60 33.87 -7.24
C ARG A 768 33.19 34.08 -6.68
#